data_AF-A0A959RIS2-F1
#
_entry.id   AF-A0A959RIS2-F1
#
_cell.length_a   1.000
_cell.length_b   1.000
_cell.length_c   1.000
_cell.angle_alpha   90.00
_cell.angle_beta   90.00
_cell.angle_gamma   90.00
#
_symmetry.space_group_name_H-M   'P 1'
#
loop_
_entity.id
_entity.type
_entity.pdbx_description
1 polymer ?
#
loop_
_entity_poly.entity_id
_entity_poly.type
_entity_poly.pdbx_seq_one_letter_code
_entity_poly.pdbx_strand_id
1 'polypeptide(L)'
;MKTIIYISIIPLLLIMNLSVKSNPAENHKEQNQKSGLVDLAPYNNTPDNLPAEKEEVQLEGPDLELKYFEDWHYPYGAVLPKEVLNKMWSDIKTIPEDTELGDASVNSWRVIGPYGSVVPSSGARFSGRMLDIEVGNTANPLLATASGGLWGYIGFLPVGASEDVTSLAIGSVASYPGTPSTILIGTGEPRVRAGTGMWRTTNSGVNWTHIDISPDPGDFYRIRHQTFFANFVHAATSEGYYRSTDGGLTWTKYLDGNNSYGISDIAINPNNPNIIYAGKWGDGVYKSTNNGVNWAKVTTPGIPTSDIARISLSIGTSNSNKIYTMMESSSGNNTLGIFMSTNDGATWSDVTPAEEVLGGQGWYDNVLGVCPTNSNIVLAGGIRLFRSTNSGTTWTKLNDSDIHADQHAIEWTSDGNSVYIGNDGGVAYSSDQGATFGTGINYIPVTQYVNFDVGESNRGVIYGGSQDNGITGTTNGGQSWSYTKGGDGGGVAVDPHSSLYVYITSGAYKGNFKFQIYKSTDQGFTWDTNHTGLDPISTWYTKMRSDRTHPIKLYTNGGGYVYESIDTGESWSKLNLTPFPATITDLGVSKYLFPKAIIYATLNSAGFGSKIRVYDGGSFSERSSGIPSGLKVRQVVPHQVNTNTAYALINGFSAGNKVFKTTNRGLSWSNISGNLPDVPVGGLVPHRLLNNYLYLGTETGCFRTTNAGVSWHRWNNGMPDATIVTEMKWIDSTLETGKQYVIASTYGRSLWVREVSGDDPDNELNMTMLIQGFYNLSTGRTVRDTVNVYLRNSVSPFSFVDSAKVYIGTSGSASMIFPNAFPDNEYYIQLRHRNSIETWSSNTINFDDPTITYNFSQSQSQAFGDNQILVNPTSGRYAIYNGDENQNGIVDLTDVVNVSNAAVSFTNGYLPSDMNGDDITDLTDIVITSNNASAFVSKIIP
;
A
#
# COMPACT_ATOMS: atom_id res chain seq x y z
N MET A 1 -10.07 -13.50 -37.49
CA MET A 1 -9.72 -14.90 -37.15
C MET A 1 -8.92 -14.88 -35.85
N LYS A 2 -9.43 -15.59 -34.84
CA LYS A 2 -8.85 -15.93 -33.53
C LYS A 2 -8.23 -14.80 -32.68
N THR A 3 -9.08 -14.16 -31.88
CA THR A 3 -8.70 -13.51 -30.62
C THR A 3 -9.25 -14.40 -29.49
N ILE A 4 -8.37 -14.88 -28.61
CA ILE A 4 -8.73 -15.65 -27.42
C ILE A 4 -8.85 -14.65 -26.26
N ILE A 5 -10.05 -14.53 -25.70
CA ILE A 5 -10.31 -13.81 -24.45
C ILE A 5 -10.24 -14.86 -23.34
N TYR A 6 -9.27 -14.74 -22.43
CA TYR A 6 -9.24 -15.54 -21.20
C TYR A 6 -10.04 -14.81 -20.12
N ILE A 7 -11.21 -15.36 -19.81
CA ILE A 7 -12.01 -15.03 -18.62
C ILE A 7 -11.62 -16.04 -17.54
N SER A 8 -11.03 -15.56 -16.45
CA SER A 8 -10.80 -16.35 -15.23
C SER A 8 -12.12 -16.50 -14.45
N ILE A 9 -12.43 -17.75 -14.12
CA ILE A 9 -13.67 -18.22 -13.51
C ILE A 9 -13.64 -17.92 -12.00
N ILE A 10 -14.65 -17.21 -11.49
CA ILE A 10 -14.99 -17.12 -10.05
C ILE A 10 -16.13 -18.12 -9.79
N PRO A 11 -16.18 -18.85 -8.65
CA PRO A 11 -17.23 -19.83 -8.41
C PRO A 11 -18.58 -19.14 -8.16
N LEU A 12 -19.59 -19.56 -8.93
CA LEU A 12 -21.01 -19.27 -8.73
C LEU A 12 -21.45 -19.69 -7.31
N LEU A 13 -22.04 -18.77 -6.54
CA LEU A 13 -22.93 -19.12 -5.44
C LEU A 13 -24.38 -19.10 -5.94
N LEU A 14 -25.06 -20.23 -5.73
CA LEU A 14 -26.42 -20.54 -6.16
C LEU A 14 -27.45 -19.77 -5.32
N ILE A 15 -28.18 -18.82 -5.91
CA ILE A 15 -29.35 -18.20 -5.28
C ILE A 15 -30.56 -19.10 -5.56
N MET A 16 -31.08 -19.77 -4.52
CA MET A 16 -32.38 -20.44 -4.60
C MET A 16 -33.51 -19.40 -4.53
N ASN A 17 -34.35 -19.41 -5.57
CA ASN A 17 -35.65 -18.76 -5.62
C ASN A 17 -36.58 -19.30 -4.52
N LEU A 18 -37.06 -18.44 -3.64
CA LEU A 18 -38.33 -18.67 -2.92
C LEU A 18 -39.20 -17.41 -3.02
N SER A 19 -40.33 -17.56 -3.71
CA SER A 19 -41.34 -16.54 -3.87
C SER A 19 -42.07 -16.30 -2.54
N VAL A 20 -42.10 -15.06 -2.07
CA VAL A 20 -42.96 -14.67 -0.94
C VAL A 20 -44.33 -14.29 -1.49
N LYS A 21 -45.32 -15.14 -1.24
CA LYS A 21 -46.74 -14.76 -1.30
C LYS A 21 -47.14 -14.13 0.03
N SER A 22 -47.79 -12.98 -0.07
CA SER A 22 -48.50 -12.24 0.95
C SER A 22 -49.51 -13.08 1.76
N ASN A 23 -49.60 -12.82 3.07
CA ASN A 23 -50.74 -12.22 3.83
C ASN A 23 -50.80 -12.76 5.30
N PRO A 24 -51.64 -12.23 6.22
CA PRO A 24 -51.18 -11.49 7.40
C PRO A 24 -51.58 -12.09 8.77
N ALA A 25 -51.05 -11.47 9.85
CA ALA A 25 -51.54 -11.40 11.23
C ALA A 25 -52.05 -12.67 11.96
N GLU A 26 -51.43 -13.02 13.09
CA GLU A 26 -52.17 -13.27 14.34
C GLU A 26 -51.26 -13.36 15.59
N ASN A 27 -51.80 -12.84 16.69
CA ASN A 27 -51.27 -12.88 18.06
C ASN A 27 -51.11 -14.32 18.57
N HIS A 28 -50.17 -14.58 19.49
CA HIS A 28 -50.46 -15.30 20.74
C HIS A 28 -49.33 -15.20 21.78
N LYS A 29 -49.77 -15.22 23.03
CA LYS A 29 -49.07 -14.97 24.30
C LYS A 29 -48.22 -16.14 24.81
N GLU A 30 -47.24 -15.77 25.64
CA GLU A 30 -46.72 -16.42 26.86
C GLU A 30 -46.18 -17.86 26.80
N GLN A 31 -44.92 -18.04 27.23
CA GLN A 31 -44.65 -18.66 28.54
C GLN A 31 -43.21 -18.43 29.02
N ASN A 32 -43.13 -17.91 30.26
CA ASN A 32 -41.93 -17.76 31.07
C ASN A 32 -41.40 -19.12 31.56
N GLN A 33 -40.10 -19.37 31.45
CA GLN A 33 -39.35 -20.09 32.49
C GLN A 33 -37.99 -19.41 32.73
N LYS A 34 -37.85 -18.92 33.96
CA LYS A 34 -36.65 -18.30 34.54
C LYS A 34 -35.57 -19.35 34.80
N SER A 35 -34.35 -19.10 34.35
CA SER A 35 -33.14 -19.54 35.05
C SER A 35 -32.21 -18.32 35.17
N GLY A 36 -31.67 -18.14 36.38
CA GLY A 36 -31.15 -16.86 36.85
C GLY A 36 -29.84 -16.42 36.20
N LEU A 37 -29.82 -15.16 35.76
CA LEU A 37 -28.62 -14.38 35.54
C LEU A 37 -28.78 -13.02 36.22
N VAL A 38 -27.68 -12.59 36.81
CA VAL A 38 -27.48 -11.40 37.63
C VAL A 38 -27.85 -10.14 36.84
N ASP A 39 -28.54 -9.21 37.51
CA ASP A 39 -28.91 -7.88 37.01
C ASP A 39 -27.71 -7.17 36.35
N LEU A 40 -27.78 -6.98 35.03
CA LEU A 40 -27.01 -5.97 34.31
C LEU A 40 -28.01 -4.90 33.86
N ALA A 41 -27.87 -3.70 34.42
CA ALA A 41 -28.63 -2.52 34.04
C ALA A 41 -28.49 -2.23 32.53
N PRO A 42 -29.53 -1.69 31.86
CA PRO A 42 -29.45 -1.34 30.45
C PRO A 42 -28.44 -0.20 30.24
N TYR A 43 -27.42 -0.49 29.43
CA TYR A 43 -26.33 0.40 29.06
C TYR A 43 -26.83 1.41 28.01
N ASN A 44 -27.09 2.63 28.46
CA ASN A 44 -27.27 3.79 27.59
C ASN A 44 -25.89 4.23 27.07
N ASN A 45 -25.51 3.76 25.88
CA ASN A 45 -24.43 4.35 25.09
C ASN A 45 -25.04 5.28 24.04
N THR A 46 -25.31 6.53 24.45
CA THR A 46 -25.31 7.66 23.52
C THR A 46 -23.87 7.93 23.09
N PRO A 47 -23.60 8.31 21.82
CA PRO A 47 -22.29 8.84 21.45
C PRO A 47 -22.02 10.06 22.33
N ASP A 48 -20.77 10.19 22.79
CA ASP A 48 -20.32 11.22 23.71
C ASP A 48 -20.96 12.60 23.44
N ASN A 49 -21.52 13.19 24.50
CA ASN A 49 -21.85 14.60 24.55
C ASN A 49 -20.59 15.41 24.23
N LEU A 50 -20.45 15.83 22.98
CA LEU A 50 -19.54 16.91 22.60
C LEU A 50 -19.97 18.16 23.38
N PRO A 51 -19.12 18.75 24.22
CA PRO A 51 -19.46 20.01 24.87
C PRO A 51 -19.63 21.08 23.78
N ALA A 52 -20.79 21.70 23.77
CA ALA A 52 -20.97 23.02 23.18
C ALA A 52 -20.22 24.02 24.05
N GLU A 53 -19.08 24.53 23.58
CA GLU A 53 -18.71 25.96 23.60
C GLU A 53 -17.28 26.19 23.08
N LYS A 54 -17.21 27.07 22.06
CA LYS A 54 -16.23 28.11 21.78
C LYS A 54 -14.79 27.92 22.27
N GLU A 55 -13.94 27.41 21.38
CA GLU A 55 -12.64 28.01 21.06
C GLU A 55 -12.31 27.65 19.60
N GLU A 56 -12.17 28.67 18.75
CA GLU A 56 -11.80 28.55 17.34
C GLU A 56 -10.34 28.07 17.24
N VAL A 57 -10.14 26.76 17.12
CA VAL A 57 -8.91 26.21 16.58
C VAL A 57 -9.14 26.03 15.08
N GLN A 58 -8.37 26.73 14.25
CA GLN A 58 -8.35 26.54 12.79
C GLN A 58 -8.23 25.05 12.48
N LEU A 59 -9.21 24.51 11.76
CA LEU A 59 -9.20 23.15 11.24
C LEU A 59 -8.09 23.07 10.17
N GLU A 60 -6.90 22.57 10.53
CA GLU A 60 -5.76 22.36 9.61
C GLU A 60 -5.99 21.16 8.64
N GLY A 61 -7.19 20.91 8.11
CA GLY A 61 -7.53 19.68 7.36
C GLY A 61 -6.66 19.42 6.12
N PRO A 62 -6.94 20.08 4.97
CA PRO A 62 -6.18 19.88 3.73
C PRO A 62 -4.69 20.32 3.82
N ASP A 63 -4.33 21.13 4.81
CA ASP A 63 -2.92 21.52 5.05
C ASP A 63 -2.03 20.33 5.46
N LEU A 64 -2.60 19.24 6.00
CA LEU A 64 -1.85 18.02 6.33
C LEU A 64 -1.36 17.28 5.11
N GLU A 65 -2.25 17.13 4.12
CA GLU A 65 -1.96 16.50 2.86
C GLU A 65 -0.86 17.28 2.12
N LEU A 66 -0.97 18.60 2.07
CA LEU A 66 0.06 19.47 1.49
C LEU A 66 1.41 19.26 2.20
N LYS A 67 1.47 19.26 3.53
CA LYS A 67 2.73 18.99 4.26
C LYS A 67 3.29 17.60 3.97
N TYR A 68 2.44 16.59 3.84
CA TYR A 68 2.86 15.22 3.49
C TYR A 68 3.54 15.16 2.12
N PHE A 69 2.95 15.78 1.10
CA PHE A 69 3.50 15.78 -0.27
C PHE A 69 4.60 16.82 -0.50
N GLU A 70 4.64 17.93 0.24
CA GLU A 70 5.76 18.89 0.21
C GLU A 70 7.09 18.21 0.54
N ASP A 71 7.09 17.38 1.59
CA ASP A 71 8.28 16.60 1.89
C ASP A 71 8.55 15.59 0.78
N TRP A 72 7.52 14.93 0.23
CA TRP A 72 7.67 13.89 -0.79
C TRP A 72 8.18 14.37 -2.14
N HIS A 73 7.86 15.61 -2.51
CA HIS A 73 8.16 16.22 -3.80
C HIS A 73 9.36 17.15 -3.80
N TYR A 74 10.13 17.18 -2.72
CA TYR A 74 11.34 17.99 -2.60
C TYR A 74 12.24 17.89 -3.85
N PRO A 75 12.76 18.99 -4.41
CA PRO A 75 12.72 20.36 -3.87
C PRO A 75 11.48 21.19 -4.26
N TYR A 76 10.51 20.59 -4.94
CA TYR A 76 9.25 21.25 -5.27
C TYR A 76 8.32 21.32 -4.04
N GLY A 77 7.24 22.09 -4.15
CA GLY A 77 6.14 22.05 -3.19
C GLY A 77 5.25 20.81 -3.37
N ALA A 78 4.21 20.67 -2.56
CA ALA A 78 3.25 19.56 -2.66
C ALA A 78 2.65 19.41 -4.06
N VAL A 79 2.26 20.53 -4.67
CA VAL A 79 1.72 20.55 -6.02
C VAL A 79 2.89 20.58 -7.00
N LEU A 80 3.09 19.47 -7.72
CA LEU A 80 4.14 19.39 -8.73
C LEU A 80 3.84 20.29 -9.93
N PRO A 81 4.86 20.95 -10.50
CA PRO A 81 4.72 21.56 -11.81
C PRO A 81 4.34 20.49 -12.84
N LYS A 82 3.44 20.84 -13.75
CA LYS A 82 2.92 19.92 -14.77
C LYS A 82 4.02 19.35 -15.67
N GLU A 83 5.03 20.15 -15.99
CA GLU A 83 6.16 19.73 -16.81
C GLU A 83 6.95 18.61 -16.12
N VAL A 84 7.01 18.64 -14.78
CA VAL A 84 7.65 17.59 -13.97
C VAL A 84 6.82 16.30 -14.02
N LEU A 85 5.50 16.38 -13.87
CA LEU A 85 4.59 15.23 -14.02
C LEU A 85 4.71 14.58 -15.40
N ASN A 86 4.64 15.39 -16.46
CA ASN A 86 4.75 14.91 -17.84
C ASN A 86 6.11 14.26 -18.13
N LYS A 87 7.20 14.87 -17.63
CA LYS A 87 8.54 14.30 -17.76
C LYS A 87 8.67 12.97 -17.01
N MET A 88 8.21 12.93 -15.76
CA MET A 88 8.21 11.73 -14.94
C MET A 88 7.53 10.57 -15.67
N TRP A 89 6.32 10.82 -16.20
CA TRP A 89 5.58 9.83 -16.98
C TRP A 89 6.34 9.35 -18.23
N SER A 90 6.90 10.28 -19.00
CA SER A 90 7.69 9.95 -20.19
C SER A 90 8.88 9.06 -19.85
N ASP A 91 9.60 9.35 -18.75
CA ASP A 91 10.77 8.60 -18.33
C ASP A 91 10.40 7.16 -17.93
N ILE A 92 9.29 6.97 -17.20
CA ILE A 92 8.84 5.64 -16.74
C ILE A 92 8.51 4.72 -17.92
N LYS A 93 7.90 5.25 -18.97
CA LYS A 93 7.58 4.45 -20.18
C LYS A 93 8.83 3.95 -20.92
N THR A 94 10.02 4.46 -20.61
CA THR A 94 11.28 3.94 -21.16
C THR A 94 11.82 2.71 -20.40
N ILE A 95 11.27 2.40 -19.23
CA ILE A 95 11.70 1.27 -18.40
C ILE A 95 11.05 -0.02 -18.93
N PRO A 96 11.85 -1.12 -19.10
CA PRO A 96 11.34 -2.39 -19.59
C PRO A 96 10.27 -2.97 -18.64
N GLU A 97 9.35 -3.75 -19.19
CA GLU A 97 8.31 -4.42 -18.39
C GLU A 97 8.83 -5.71 -17.76
N ASP A 98 8.20 -6.13 -16.68
CA ASP A 98 8.50 -7.39 -15.98
C ASP A 98 8.18 -8.65 -16.81
N THR A 99 7.53 -8.50 -17.97
CA THR A 99 7.34 -9.54 -18.99
C THR A 99 8.69 -10.06 -19.51
N GLU A 100 9.72 -9.21 -19.58
CA GLU A 100 11.07 -9.59 -19.99
C GLU A 100 11.75 -10.54 -18.99
N LEU A 101 11.25 -10.58 -17.76
CA LEU A 101 11.68 -11.51 -16.71
C LEU A 101 10.91 -12.84 -16.74
N GLY A 102 9.96 -13.03 -17.67
CA GLY A 102 9.27 -14.30 -17.92
C GLY A 102 8.00 -14.59 -17.11
N ASP A 103 7.54 -13.64 -16.28
CA ASP A 103 6.58 -13.93 -15.19
C ASP A 103 5.29 -13.05 -15.19
N ALA A 104 5.15 -12.12 -16.13
CA ALA A 104 4.12 -11.07 -16.01
C ALA A 104 2.65 -11.52 -16.04
N SER A 105 2.25 -12.64 -16.66
CA SER A 105 0.83 -12.93 -16.90
C SER A 105 0.13 -13.81 -15.85
N VAL A 106 0.85 -14.53 -14.99
CA VAL A 106 0.24 -15.54 -14.10
C VAL A 106 -0.15 -14.95 -12.75
N ASN A 107 0.59 -13.93 -12.28
CA ASN A 107 0.45 -13.35 -10.94
C ASN A 107 0.38 -11.82 -11.00
N SER A 108 -0.68 -11.23 -11.57
CA SER A 108 -0.84 -9.77 -11.64
C SER A 108 -1.30 -9.15 -10.31
N TRP A 109 -1.13 -7.83 -10.16
CA TRP A 109 -1.71 -7.09 -9.03
C TRP A 109 -3.23 -7.21 -9.02
N ARG A 110 -3.79 -7.31 -7.81
CA ARG A 110 -5.25 -7.25 -7.57
C ARG A 110 -5.56 -6.38 -6.36
N VAL A 111 -6.65 -5.64 -6.42
CA VAL A 111 -7.18 -4.88 -5.28
C VAL A 111 -7.69 -5.85 -4.21
N ILE A 112 -7.40 -5.58 -2.93
CA ILE A 112 -7.96 -6.33 -1.79
C ILE A 112 -8.93 -5.48 -0.95
N GLY A 113 -9.02 -4.19 -1.27
CA GLY A 113 -9.94 -3.24 -0.65
C GLY A 113 -9.23 -2.20 0.20
N PRO A 114 -10.00 -1.35 0.90
CA PRO A 114 -11.43 -1.48 1.13
C PRO A 114 -12.27 -1.20 -0.12
N TYR A 115 -13.31 -2.00 -0.33
CA TYR A 115 -14.42 -1.73 -1.26
C TYR A 115 -15.54 -1.03 -0.47
N GLY A 116 -15.19 0.10 0.13
CA GLY A 116 -15.98 0.77 1.14
C GLY A 116 -15.92 0.12 2.52
N SER A 117 -15.65 0.92 3.53
CA SER A 117 -15.55 0.56 4.94
C SER A 117 -16.84 0.91 5.67
N VAL A 118 -17.40 -0.04 6.40
CA VAL A 118 -18.66 0.14 7.13
C VAL A 118 -18.38 0.73 8.51
N VAL A 119 -19.11 1.78 8.87
CA VAL A 119 -19.16 2.31 10.23
C VAL A 119 -20.07 1.39 11.07
N PRO A 120 -19.54 0.66 12.08
CA PRO A 120 -20.32 -0.36 12.77
C PRO A 120 -21.59 0.15 13.47
N SER A 121 -21.59 1.40 13.94
CA SER A 121 -22.70 1.98 14.70
C SER A 121 -23.88 2.46 13.85
N SER A 122 -23.65 2.88 12.61
CA SER A 122 -24.70 3.42 11.73
C SER A 122 -24.96 2.55 10.49
N GLY A 123 -23.99 1.72 10.08
CA GLY A 123 -24.05 1.02 8.80
C GLY A 123 -23.68 1.91 7.60
N ALA A 124 -23.35 3.19 7.82
CA ALA A 124 -22.81 4.07 6.78
C ALA A 124 -21.53 3.47 6.18
N ARG A 125 -21.25 3.76 4.91
CA ARG A 125 -20.11 3.20 4.18
C ARG A 125 -19.29 4.30 3.55
N PHE A 126 -17.99 4.35 3.88
CA PHE A 126 -17.06 5.35 3.33
C PHE A 126 -15.95 4.71 2.51
N SER A 127 -15.42 5.42 1.52
CA SER A 127 -14.40 4.95 0.59
C SER A 127 -13.25 5.95 0.49
N GLY A 128 -13.45 7.06 -0.23
CA GLY A 128 -12.45 8.12 -0.41
C GLY A 128 -13.00 9.28 -1.25
N ARG A 129 -12.17 10.30 -1.49
CA ARG A 129 -12.60 11.61 -1.98
C ARG A 129 -13.12 11.63 -3.42
N MET A 130 -14.35 12.15 -3.58
CA MET A 130 -14.99 12.44 -4.87
C MET A 130 -14.93 13.93 -5.17
N LEU A 131 -14.55 14.31 -6.40
CA LEU A 131 -14.45 15.72 -6.82
C LEU A 131 -15.56 16.15 -7.77
N ASP A 132 -16.01 15.28 -8.66
CA ASP A 132 -17.10 15.56 -9.61
C ASP A 132 -17.89 14.28 -9.87
N ILE A 133 -19.15 14.44 -10.24
CA ILE A 133 -20.07 13.36 -10.55
C ILE A 133 -20.78 13.73 -11.85
N GLU A 134 -20.80 12.80 -12.80
CA GLU A 134 -21.56 12.97 -14.04
C GLU A 134 -22.70 11.96 -14.06
N VAL A 135 -23.92 12.49 -13.93
CA VAL A 135 -25.16 11.73 -14.05
C VAL A 135 -25.72 11.95 -15.45
N GLY A 136 -25.29 11.11 -16.39
CA GLY A 136 -25.83 11.10 -17.75
C GLY A 136 -27.28 10.57 -17.80
N ASN A 137 -27.76 10.20 -18.99
CA ASN A 137 -29.07 9.54 -19.16
C ASN A 137 -29.07 8.05 -18.74
N THR A 138 -28.04 7.59 -18.03
CA THR A 138 -27.84 6.20 -17.65
C THR A 138 -28.14 5.99 -16.18
N ALA A 139 -28.51 4.76 -15.80
CA ALA A 139 -28.82 4.41 -14.40
C ALA A 139 -27.60 4.46 -13.46
N ASN A 140 -26.38 4.48 -14.00
CA ASN A 140 -25.13 4.48 -13.24
C ASN A 140 -24.33 5.77 -13.50
N PRO A 141 -23.87 6.48 -12.45
CA PRO A 141 -23.05 7.68 -12.59
C PRO A 141 -21.60 7.36 -12.93
N LEU A 142 -20.91 8.33 -13.52
CA LEU A 142 -19.44 8.38 -13.54
C LEU A 142 -18.94 9.17 -12.34
N LEU A 143 -17.90 8.68 -11.68
CA LEU A 143 -17.35 9.25 -10.46
C LEU A 143 -15.90 9.66 -10.68
N ALA A 144 -15.62 10.96 -10.59
CA ALA A 144 -14.28 11.52 -10.66
C ALA A 144 -13.71 11.65 -9.24
N THR A 145 -12.51 11.11 -9.03
CA THR A 145 -11.90 11.00 -7.70
C THR A 145 -10.59 11.78 -7.63
N ALA A 146 -10.22 12.19 -6.41
CA ALA A 146 -9.07 13.07 -6.19
C ALA A 146 -7.71 12.46 -6.52
N SER A 147 -7.56 11.14 -6.39
CA SER A 147 -6.32 10.42 -6.70
C SER A 147 -6.53 8.98 -7.16
N GLY A 148 -7.79 8.56 -7.37
CA GLY A 148 -8.17 7.19 -7.68
C GLY A 148 -8.64 6.93 -9.11
N GLY A 149 -8.62 7.96 -9.96
CA GLY A 149 -9.06 7.90 -11.34
C GLY A 149 -10.56 8.14 -11.52
N LEU A 150 -11.03 7.87 -12.73
CA LEU A 150 -12.44 7.88 -13.10
C LEU A 150 -13.04 6.48 -12.89
N TRP A 151 -14.23 6.41 -12.31
CA TRP A 151 -14.95 5.15 -12.08
C TRP A 151 -16.33 5.17 -12.74
N GLY A 152 -16.70 4.02 -13.30
CA GLY A 152 -18.07 3.71 -13.73
C GLY A 152 -18.53 2.36 -13.17
N TYR A 153 -19.60 1.82 -13.73
CA TYR A 153 -20.19 0.57 -13.25
C TYR A 153 -20.66 -0.35 -14.39
N ILE A 154 -20.39 -1.65 -14.26
CA ILE A 154 -21.02 -2.72 -15.05
C ILE A 154 -21.99 -3.45 -14.13
N GLY A 155 -23.30 -3.21 -14.31
CA GLY A 155 -24.29 -3.60 -13.32
C GLY A 155 -24.04 -2.84 -12.01
N PHE A 156 -23.74 -3.57 -10.94
CA PHE A 156 -23.35 -3.02 -9.62
C PHE A 156 -21.85 -3.07 -9.36
N LEU A 157 -21.06 -3.64 -10.29
CA LEU A 157 -19.62 -3.80 -10.11
C LEU A 157 -18.90 -2.50 -10.52
N PRO A 158 -18.13 -1.87 -9.63
CA PRO A 158 -17.33 -0.71 -9.98
C PRO A 158 -16.18 -1.09 -10.91
N VAL A 159 -15.93 -0.26 -11.92
CA VAL A 159 -14.87 -0.45 -12.92
C VAL A 159 -14.12 0.86 -13.12
N GLY A 160 -12.80 0.80 -13.00
CA GLY A 160 -11.92 1.93 -13.31
C GLY A 160 -11.90 2.20 -14.82
N ALA A 161 -11.98 3.48 -15.18
CA ALA A 161 -12.15 3.94 -16.56
C ALA A 161 -11.03 4.87 -17.04
N SER A 162 -9.97 5.07 -16.24
CA SER A 162 -8.84 5.96 -16.56
C SER A 162 -7.49 5.31 -16.25
N GLU A 163 -7.37 3.99 -16.44
CA GLU A 163 -6.22 3.22 -15.96
C GLU A 163 -4.92 3.47 -16.75
N ASP A 164 -5.03 4.05 -17.95
CA ASP A 164 -3.95 4.42 -18.89
C ASP A 164 -3.67 5.94 -18.95
N VAL A 165 -4.39 6.75 -18.17
CA VAL A 165 -4.19 8.22 -18.10
C VAL A 165 -2.97 8.53 -17.22
N THR A 166 -2.27 9.62 -17.55
CA THR A 166 -0.99 10.00 -16.91
C THR A 166 -1.13 10.59 -15.50
N SER A 167 -2.35 10.87 -15.06
CA SER A 167 -2.68 11.26 -13.70
C SER A 167 -4.05 10.69 -13.32
N LEU A 168 -4.15 10.15 -12.10
CA LEU A 168 -5.40 9.65 -11.52
C LEU A 168 -6.15 10.71 -10.71
N ALA A 169 -5.64 11.94 -10.61
CA ALA A 169 -6.38 13.05 -10.04
C ALA A 169 -7.36 13.58 -11.10
N ILE A 170 -8.66 13.31 -10.94
CA ILE A 170 -9.69 13.72 -11.90
C ILE A 170 -10.54 14.82 -11.27
N GLY A 171 -10.28 16.07 -11.66
CA GLY A 171 -11.00 17.24 -11.11
C GLY A 171 -12.39 17.43 -11.68
N SER A 172 -12.60 17.07 -12.95
CA SER A 172 -13.92 17.14 -13.55
C SER A 172 -14.12 16.13 -14.68
N VAL A 173 -15.37 15.70 -14.86
CA VAL A 173 -15.80 14.76 -15.89
C VAL A 173 -17.03 15.30 -16.60
N ALA A 174 -17.14 15.01 -17.90
CA ALA A 174 -18.36 15.24 -18.67
C ALA A 174 -18.56 14.13 -19.70
N SER A 175 -19.79 13.65 -19.84
CA SER A 175 -20.17 12.66 -20.85
C SER A 175 -20.90 13.33 -22.02
N TYR A 176 -20.63 12.88 -23.23
CA TYR A 176 -21.27 13.46 -24.41
C TYR A 176 -22.76 13.10 -24.46
N PRO A 177 -23.68 14.09 -24.54
CA PRO A 177 -25.11 13.82 -24.63
C PRO A 177 -25.47 12.92 -25.82
N GLY A 178 -26.11 11.78 -25.54
CA GLY A 178 -26.55 10.81 -26.55
C GLY A 178 -25.50 9.77 -26.97
N THR A 179 -24.22 9.99 -26.69
CA THR A 179 -23.15 8.99 -26.87
C THR A 179 -22.29 8.90 -25.60
N PRO A 180 -22.80 8.29 -24.52
CA PRO A 180 -22.13 8.27 -23.22
C PRO A 180 -20.79 7.52 -23.20
N SER A 181 -20.43 6.82 -24.29
CA SER A 181 -19.08 6.27 -24.48
C SER A 181 -18.03 7.31 -24.83
N THR A 182 -18.45 8.51 -25.22
CA THR A 182 -17.55 9.66 -25.40
C THR A 182 -17.50 10.46 -24.11
N ILE A 183 -16.33 10.51 -23.49
CA ILE A 183 -16.12 11.12 -22.18
C ILE A 183 -14.93 12.06 -22.27
N LEU A 184 -15.06 13.21 -21.63
CA LEU A 184 -13.99 14.16 -21.37
C LEU A 184 -13.68 14.14 -19.88
N ILE A 185 -12.39 14.14 -19.55
CA ILE A 185 -11.91 14.38 -18.19
C ILE A 185 -10.91 15.50 -18.20
N GLY A 186 -10.99 16.35 -17.18
CA GLY A 186 -9.94 17.28 -16.81
C GLY A 186 -9.22 16.72 -15.59
N THR A 187 -7.91 16.51 -15.71
CA THR A 187 -7.10 16.02 -14.59
C THR A 187 -6.64 17.16 -13.70
N GLY A 188 -6.32 16.85 -12.44
CA GLY A 188 -5.89 17.78 -11.41
C GLY A 188 -6.99 18.08 -10.40
N GLU A 189 -6.64 17.98 -9.13
CA GLU A 189 -7.47 18.40 -8.01
C GLU A 189 -7.12 19.86 -7.68
N PRO A 190 -8.06 20.80 -7.88
CA PRO A 190 -7.75 22.20 -7.69
C PRO A 190 -7.15 22.50 -6.32
N ARG A 191 -5.99 23.19 -6.33
CA ARG A 191 -5.22 23.63 -5.14
C ARG A 191 -4.55 22.52 -4.31
N VAL A 192 -4.82 21.25 -4.58
CA VAL A 192 -4.28 20.13 -3.80
C VAL A 192 -3.26 19.34 -4.62
N ARG A 193 -3.55 19.07 -5.90
CA ARG A 193 -2.67 18.27 -6.76
C ARG A 193 -2.86 18.61 -8.24
N ALA A 194 -1.76 18.92 -8.90
CA ALA A 194 -1.77 19.18 -10.34
C ALA A 194 -2.09 17.92 -11.14
N GLY A 195 -2.78 18.13 -12.25
CA GLY A 195 -3.03 17.16 -13.29
C GLY A 195 -2.12 17.32 -14.50
N THR A 196 -2.45 16.53 -15.50
CA THR A 196 -1.77 16.39 -16.78
C THR A 196 -2.71 16.80 -17.93
N GLY A 197 -3.53 17.84 -17.73
CA GLY A 197 -4.39 18.39 -18.79
C GLY A 197 -5.69 17.62 -19.02
N MET A 198 -6.23 17.79 -20.22
CA MET A 198 -7.52 17.22 -20.63
C MET A 198 -7.33 15.94 -21.43
N TRP A 199 -8.19 14.97 -21.18
CA TRP A 199 -8.22 13.71 -21.91
C TRP A 199 -9.61 13.41 -22.44
N ARG A 200 -9.64 12.75 -23.60
CA ARG A 200 -10.86 12.33 -24.27
C ARG A 200 -10.82 10.86 -24.63
N THR A 201 -11.96 10.19 -24.48
CA THR A 201 -12.20 8.83 -24.96
C THR A 201 -13.47 8.79 -25.80
N THR A 202 -13.60 7.79 -26.68
CA THR A 202 -14.83 7.49 -27.43
C THR A 202 -15.37 6.08 -27.17
N ASN A 203 -14.69 5.32 -26.30
CA ASN A 203 -14.96 3.92 -26.02
C ASN A 203 -15.06 3.63 -24.52
N SER A 204 -15.67 4.56 -23.77
CA SER A 204 -15.95 4.42 -22.34
C SER A 204 -14.70 4.21 -21.48
N GLY A 205 -13.60 4.86 -21.84
CA GLY A 205 -12.36 4.85 -21.04
C GLY A 205 -11.45 3.65 -21.29
N VAL A 206 -11.70 2.87 -22.34
CA VAL A 206 -10.79 1.77 -22.75
C VAL A 206 -9.47 2.33 -23.31
N ASN A 207 -9.52 3.44 -24.05
CA ASN A 207 -8.34 4.19 -24.46
C ASN A 207 -8.60 5.69 -24.34
N TRP A 208 -7.57 6.44 -23.98
CA TRP A 208 -7.63 7.90 -23.89
C TRP A 208 -6.66 8.59 -24.86
N THR A 209 -7.02 9.81 -25.23
CA THR A 209 -6.20 10.72 -26.05
C THR A 209 -6.08 12.04 -25.32
N HIS A 210 -4.86 12.52 -25.13
CA HIS A 210 -4.61 13.86 -24.61
C HIS A 210 -5.13 14.90 -25.59
N ILE A 211 -5.78 15.94 -25.08
CA ILE A 211 -6.27 17.06 -25.86
C ILE A 211 -5.40 18.27 -25.59
N ASP A 212 -4.72 18.76 -26.62
CA ASP A 212 -3.84 19.91 -26.50
C ASP A 212 -4.66 21.20 -26.36
N ILE A 213 -4.46 21.88 -25.24
CA ILE A 213 -5.09 23.16 -24.90
C ILE A 213 -3.97 24.17 -24.63
N SER A 214 -4.18 25.44 -24.97
CA SER A 214 -3.15 26.48 -24.78
C SER A 214 -3.71 27.72 -24.07
N PRO A 215 -3.13 28.12 -22.91
CA PRO A 215 -2.22 27.33 -22.07
C PRO A 215 -2.90 26.06 -21.54
N ASP A 216 -2.13 25.00 -21.31
CA ASP A 216 -2.67 23.70 -20.94
C ASP A 216 -2.89 23.61 -19.42
N PRO A 217 -4.14 23.59 -18.91
CA PRO A 217 -4.39 23.75 -17.48
C PRO A 217 -3.84 22.61 -16.61
N GLY A 218 -3.37 22.96 -15.42
CA GLY A 218 -2.99 21.99 -14.38
C GLY A 218 -4.19 21.46 -13.62
N ASP A 219 -5.27 22.26 -13.48
CA ASP A 219 -6.44 21.90 -12.70
C ASP A 219 -7.73 22.25 -13.45
N PHE A 220 -8.69 21.33 -13.41
CA PHE A 220 -10.02 21.51 -13.99
C PHE A 220 -11.06 21.52 -12.88
N TYR A 221 -11.75 22.64 -12.74
CA TYR A 221 -12.81 22.80 -11.74
C TYR A 221 -14.15 22.25 -12.25
N ARG A 222 -14.46 22.46 -13.55
CA ARG A 222 -15.73 22.01 -14.13
C ARG A 222 -15.68 21.90 -15.64
N ILE A 223 -16.20 20.80 -16.19
CA ILE A 223 -16.44 20.59 -17.61
C ILE A 223 -17.93 20.30 -17.79
N ARG A 224 -18.63 21.00 -18.67
CA ARG A 224 -20.05 20.75 -18.96
C ARG A 224 -20.38 20.90 -20.44
N HIS A 225 -21.17 19.96 -20.95
CA HIS A 225 -21.80 20.03 -22.28
C HIS A 225 -23.03 20.94 -22.25
N GLN A 226 -23.34 21.61 -23.37
CA GLN A 226 -24.63 22.25 -23.53
C GLN A 226 -25.75 21.23 -23.76
N THR A 227 -26.91 21.48 -23.14
CA THR A 227 -28.07 20.59 -23.19
C THR A 227 -28.65 20.40 -24.60
N PHE A 228 -28.62 21.44 -25.45
CA PHE A 228 -29.22 21.37 -26.80
C PHE A 228 -28.21 21.17 -27.94
N PHE A 229 -26.93 21.45 -27.69
CA PHE A 229 -25.89 21.42 -28.70
C PHE A 229 -24.62 20.80 -28.11
N ALA A 230 -24.59 19.47 -28.04
CA ALA A 230 -23.51 18.70 -27.42
C ALA A 230 -22.10 19.01 -27.95
N ASN A 231 -21.97 19.57 -29.16
CA ASN A 231 -20.69 20.04 -29.70
C ASN A 231 -20.09 21.23 -28.92
N PHE A 232 -20.93 22.02 -28.26
CA PHE A 232 -20.47 23.08 -27.37
C PHE A 232 -20.15 22.49 -26.00
N VAL A 233 -18.88 22.64 -25.61
CA VAL A 233 -18.36 22.19 -24.33
C VAL A 233 -17.65 23.35 -23.66
N HIS A 234 -17.80 23.47 -22.36
CA HIS A 234 -17.28 24.55 -21.56
C HIS A 234 -16.42 23.99 -20.45
N ALA A 235 -15.27 24.64 -20.19
CA ALA A 235 -14.37 24.23 -19.13
C ALA A 235 -13.94 25.43 -18.27
N ALA A 236 -14.11 25.30 -16.96
CA ALA A 236 -13.58 26.18 -15.92
C ALA A 236 -12.30 25.56 -15.35
N THR A 237 -11.20 26.31 -15.35
CA THR A 237 -9.85 25.78 -15.09
C THR A 237 -9.00 26.81 -14.32
N SER A 238 -7.84 26.39 -13.81
CA SER A 238 -6.89 27.30 -13.15
C SER A 238 -6.31 28.38 -14.08
N GLU A 239 -6.37 28.18 -15.40
CA GLU A 239 -5.88 29.13 -16.41
C GLU A 239 -6.97 30.09 -16.93
N GLY A 240 -8.25 29.80 -16.65
CA GLY A 240 -9.38 30.56 -17.17
C GLY A 240 -10.53 29.69 -17.66
N TYR A 241 -11.41 30.31 -18.44
CA TYR A 241 -12.53 29.66 -19.10
C TYR A 241 -12.19 29.34 -20.56
N TYR A 242 -12.41 28.08 -20.92
CA TYR A 242 -12.26 27.56 -22.28
C TYR A 242 -13.59 27.11 -22.85
N ARG A 243 -13.71 27.21 -24.17
CA ARG A 243 -14.86 26.70 -24.93
C ARG A 243 -14.40 25.92 -26.15
N SER A 244 -15.05 24.79 -26.36
CA SER A 244 -15.01 23.99 -27.59
C SER A 244 -16.31 24.17 -28.37
N THR A 245 -16.23 24.07 -29.70
CA THR A 245 -17.40 24.05 -30.59
C THR A 245 -17.50 22.78 -31.44
N ASP A 246 -16.65 21.78 -31.18
CA ASP A 246 -16.51 20.54 -31.97
C ASP A 246 -16.53 19.27 -31.09
N GLY A 247 -17.19 19.33 -29.93
CA GLY A 247 -17.35 18.20 -29.03
C GLY A 247 -16.12 17.87 -28.18
N GLY A 248 -15.26 18.87 -27.96
CA GLY A 248 -14.09 18.81 -27.07
C GLY A 248 -12.80 18.41 -27.77
N LEU A 249 -12.74 18.55 -29.10
CA LEU A 249 -11.52 18.25 -29.88
C LEU A 249 -10.58 19.45 -29.93
N THR A 250 -11.13 20.67 -30.05
CA THR A 250 -10.34 21.91 -30.03
C THR A 250 -10.93 22.94 -29.07
N TRP A 251 -10.07 23.71 -28.41
CA TRP A 251 -10.45 24.62 -27.34
C TRP A 251 -9.88 26.02 -27.57
N THR A 252 -10.65 27.04 -27.18
CA THR A 252 -10.22 28.44 -27.19
C THR A 252 -10.50 29.07 -25.84
N LYS A 253 -9.51 29.79 -25.29
CA LYS A 253 -9.69 30.59 -24.06
C LYS A 253 -10.43 31.89 -24.38
N TYR A 254 -11.51 32.18 -23.65
CA TYR A 254 -12.31 33.40 -23.85
C TYR A 254 -12.42 34.31 -22.62
N LEU A 255 -12.00 33.83 -21.45
CA LEU A 255 -11.90 34.63 -20.25
C LEU A 255 -10.70 34.16 -19.43
N ASP A 256 -9.79 35.09 -19.15
CA ASP A 256 -8.65 34.82 -18.30
C ASP A 256 -9.08 34.62 -16.84
N GLY A 257 -8.37 33.72 -16.17
CA GLY A 257 -8.41 33.56 -14.74
C GLY A 257 -7.97 34.82 -13.98
N ASN A 258 -8.01 34.72 -12.65
CA ASN A 258 -7.34 35.66 -11.76
C ASN A 258 -6.19 34.92 -11.06
N ASN A 259 -4.95 35.37 -11.28
CA ASN A 259 -3.75 34.68 -10.80
C ASN A 259 -3.78 33.17 -11.17
N SER A 260 -3.21 32.31 -10.32
CA SER A 260 -3.21 30.85 -10.49
C SER A 260 -4.52 30.16 -10.04
N TYR A 261 -5.59 30.91 -9.75
CA TYR A 261 -6.86 30.36 -9.23
C TYR A 261 -7.98 30.28 -10.27
N GLY A 262 -7.83 30.95 -11.41
CA GLY A 262 -8.67 30.67 -12.57
C GLY A 262 -10.15 31.03 -12.43
N ILE A 263 -10.99 30.16 -13.01
CA ILE A 263 -12.45 30.18 -12.93
C ILE A 263 -12.88 28.96 -12.11
N SER A 264 -13.53 29.19 -10.97
CA SER A 264 -13.87 28.14 -10.01
C SER A 264 -15.13 27.37 -10.35
N ASP A 265 -16.05 27.96 -11.12
CA ASP A 265 -17.30 27.32 -11.51
C ASP A 265 -17.94 28.01 -12.73
N ILE A 266 -18.81 27.28 -13.43
CA ILE A 266 -19.65 27.76 -14.53
C ILE A 266 -21.09 27.25 -14.40
N ALA A 267 -22.05 28.12 -14.74
CA ALA A 267 -23.45 27.73 -14.89
C ALA A 267 -24.00 28.20 -16.24
N ILE A 268 -24.52 27.26 -17.03
CA ILE A 268 -25.11 27.52 -18.35
C ILE A 268 -26.62 27.66 -18.16
N ASN A 269 -27.20 28.72 -18.70
CA ASN A 269 -28.65 28.89 -18.64
C ASN A 269 -29.32 27.80 -19.51
N PRO A 270 -30.14 26.92 -18.89
CA PRO A 270 -30.67 25.74 -19.58
C PRO A 270 -31.77 26.06 -20.60
N ASN A 271 -32.34 27.28 -20.59
CA ASN A 271 -33.36 27.71 -21.54
C ASN A 271 -32.81 28.68 -22.61
N ASN A 272 -31.62 29.25 -22.38
CA ASN A 272 -30.90 30.08 -23.33
C ASN A 272 -29.39 29.88 -23.18
N PRO A 273 -28.79 28.89 -23.89
CA PRO A 273 -27.38 28.53 -23.71
C PRO A 273 -26.38 29.61 -24.18
N ASN A 274 -26.85 30.72 -24.78
CA ASN A 274 -25.99 31.88 -25.00
C ASN A 274 -25.64 32.62 -23.70
N ILE A 275 -26.45 32.41 -22.66
CA ILE A 275 -26.25 33.01 -21.34
C ILE A 275 -25.47 32.01 -20.47
N ILE A 276 -24.29 32.44 -20.04
CA ILE A 276 -23.39 31.64 -19.19
C ILE A 276 -22.87 32.54 -18.08
N TYR A 277 -22.81 31.99 -16.87
CA TYR A 277 -22.18 32.62 -15.71
C TYR A 277 -20.88 31.91 -15.37
N ALA A 278 -19.88 32.67 -14.95
CA ALA A 278 -18.58 32.17 -14.50
C ALA A 278 -18.21 32.80 -13.16
N GLY A 279 -17.75 31.97 -12.22
CA GLY A 279 -17.19 32.41 -10.95
C GLY A 279 -15.70 32.66 -11.13
N LYS A 280 -15.28 33.93 -11.20
CA LYS A 280 -13.86 34.29 -11.28
C LYS A 280 -13.31 34.45 -9.88
N TRP A 281 -12.44 33.52 -9.48
CA TRP A 281 -11.90 33.44 -8.12
C TRP A 281 -11.26 34.77 -7.72
N GLY A 282 -11.59 35.29 -6.53
CA GLY A 282 -10.95 36.50 -6.03
C GLY A 282 -11.54 37.81 -6.57
N ASP A 283 -12.47 37.73 -7.52
CA ASP A 283 -12.92 38.90 -8.28
C ASP A 283 -14.45 39.04 -8.31
N GLY A 284 -15.18 37.98 -8.67
CA GLY A 284 -16.65 37.98 -8.67
C GLY A 284 -17.30 37.21 -9.81
N VAL A 285 -18.62 37.37 -9.96
CA VAL A 285 -19.41 36.70 -10.99
C VAL A 285 -19.29 37.45 -12.32
N TYR A 286 -19.10 36.72 -13.41
CA TYR A 286 -19.10 37.22 -14.78
C TYR A 286 -20.26 36.60 -15.56
N LYS A 287 -20.86 37.39 -16.46
CA LYS A 287 -21.94 36.96 -17.36
C LYS A 287 -21.52 37.13 -18.81
N SER A 288 -21.74 36.09 -19.60
CA SER A 288 -21.74 36.15 -21.06
C SER A 288 -23.18 36.11 -21.56
N THR A 289 -23.45 36.80 -22.67
CA THR A 289 -24.73 36.72 -23.41
C THR A 289 -24.56 36.23 -24.85
N ASN A 290 -23.35 35.82 -25.23
CA ASN A 290 -23.00 35.35 -26.58
C ASN A 290 -22.23 34.02 -26.56
N ASN A 291 -22.70 33.09 -25.72
CA ASN A 291 -22.20 31.72 -25.62
C ASN A 291 -20.72 31.64 -25.19
N GLY A 292 -20.32 32.48 -24.23
CA GLY A 292 -19.00 32.45 -23.61
C GLY A 292 -17.90 33.16 -24.40
N VAL A 293 -18.22 33.94 -25.44
CA VAL A 293 -17.22 34.67 -26.24
C VAL A 293 -16.78 35.96 -25.56
N ASN A 294 -17.74 36.74 -25.06
CA ASN A 294 -17.48 38.00 -24.34
C ASN A 294 -18.12 37.96 -22.96
N TRP A 295 -17.45 38.57 -22.00
CA TRP A 295 -17.84 38.51 -20.59
C TRP A 295 -17.91 39.91 -19.99
N ALA A 296 -18.91 40.13 -19.14
CA ALA A 296 -19.05 41.34 -18.33
C ALA A 296 -19.13 40.95 -16.86
N LYS A 297 -18.38 41.67 -16.00
CA LYS A 297 -18.48 41.50 -14.55
C LYS A 297 -19.87 41.92 -14.08
N VAL A 298 -20.48 41.13 -13.21
CA VAL A 298 -21.78 41.42 -12.60
C VAL A 298 -21.53 42.34 -11.40
N THR A 299 -21.95 43.61 -11.52
CA THR A 299 -21.85 44.63 -10.46
C THR A 299 -23.22 45.21 -10.10
N THR A 300 -24.28 44.47 -10.41
CA THR A 300 -25.67 44.86 -10.16
C THR A 300 -26.00 44.88 -8.67
N PRO A 301 -27.04 45.61 -8.23
CA PRO A 301 -27.39 45.70 -6.81
C PRO A 301 -27.63 44.34 -6.14
N GLY A 302 -27.14 44.20 -4.91
CA GLY A 302 -27.40 43.05 -4.02
C GLY A 302 -26.39 41.91 -4.08
N ILE A 303 -25.34 42.00 -4.91
CA ILE A 303 -24.23 41.04 -4.94
C ILE A 303 -22.95 41.71 -4.44
N PRO A 304 -22.11 41.02 -3.63
CA PRO A 304 -20.82 41.55 -3.22
C PRO A 304 -19.90 41.82 -4.43
N THR A 305 -18.98 42.77 -4.27
CA THR A 305 -17.94 43.09 -5.29
C THR A 305 -16.53 43.19 -4.69
N SER A 306 -16.37 42.88 -3.41
CA SER A 306 -15.13 42.88 -2.64
C SER A 306 -15.16 41.76 -1.60
N ASP A 307 -14.00 41.38 -1.08
CA ASP A 307 -13.82 40.26 -0.13
C ASP A 307 -14.25 38.89 -0.69
N ILE A 308 -14.19 38.71 -2.01
CA ILE A 308 -14.64 37.48 -2.67
C ILE A 308 -13.42 36.58 -2.91
N ALA A 309 -13.57 35.28 -2.70
CA ALA A 309 -12.61 34.25 -3.08
C ALA A 309 -13.27 33.21 -4.00
N ARG A 310 -13.33 31.91 -3.64
CA ARG A 310 -13.98 30.87 -4.46
C ARG A 310 -15.48 31.14 -4.63
N ILE A 311 -16.02 30.80 -5.79
CA ILE A 311 -17.43 31.01 -6.15
C ILE A 311 -17.99 29.73 -6.76
N SER A 312 -19.14 29.26 -6.27
CA SER A 312 -19.96 28.26 -6.95
C SER A 312 -21.24 28.86 -7.50
N LEU A 313 -21.79 28.25 -8.55
CA LEU A 313 -22.93 28.71 -9.34
C LEU A 313 -23.85 27.55 -9.70
N SER A 314 -25.16 27.76 -9.63
CA SER A 314 -26.12 26.73 -10.03
C SER A 314 -27.44 27.33 -10.53
N ILE A 315 -28.03 26.69 -11.56
CA ILE A 315 -29.28 27.09 -12.23
C ILE A 315 -30.11 25.84 -12.49
N GLY A 316 -31.37 25.83 -12.05
CA GLY A 316 -32.31 24.75 -12.35
C GLY A 316 -33.04 24.95 -13.69
N THR A 317 -33.47 23.85 -14.32
CA THR A 317 -34.15 23.91 -15.63
C THR A 317 -35.58 24.46 -15.55
N SER A 318 -36.27 24.24 -14.43
CA SER A 318 -37.66 24.70 -14.19
C SER A 318 -37.82 26.23 -14.15
N ASN A 319 -36.78 26.98 -13.79
CA ASN A 319 -36.78 28.44 -13.88
C ASN A 319 -35.36 28.98 -14.06
N SER A 320 -34.96 29.20 -15.31
CA SER A 320 -33.63 29.70 -15.65
C SER A 320 -33.35 31.16 -15.27
N ASN A 321 -34.37 31.93 -14.87
CA ASN A 321 -34.15 33.27 -14.32
C ASN A 321 -33.70 33.21 -12.85
N LYS A 322 -33.86 32.05 -12.20
CA LYS A 322 -33.38 31.79 -10.85
C LYS A 322 -31.95 31.26 -10.87
N ILE A 323 -31.02 32.07 -10.38
CA ILE A 323 -29.59 31.75 -10.33
C ILE A 323 -29.15 31.85 -8.88
N TYR A 324 -28.40 30.86 -8.42
CA TYR A 324 -27.80 30.86 -7.10
C TYR A 324 -26.28 30.94 -7.22
N THR A 325 -25.66 31.69 -6.33
CA THR A 325 -24.21 31.73 -6.18
C THR A 325 -23.84 31.69 -4.71
N MET A 326 -22.80 30.93 -4.36
CA MET A 326 -22.23 30.89 -3.02
C MET A 326 -20.79 31.36 -3.11
N MET A 327 -20.45 32.34 -2.29
CA MET A 327 -19.15 33.00 -2.31
C MET A 327 -18.42 32.75 -0.99
N GLU A 328 -17.14 32.45 -1.11
CA GLU A 328 -16.18 32.43 0.00
C GLU A 328 -15.67 33.86 0.29
N SER A 329 -15.44 34.16 1.56
CA SER A 329 -14.76 35.39 2.01
C SER A 329 -13.25 35.25 1.89
N SER A 330 -12.60 36.19 1.19
CA SER A 330 -11.14 36.21 1.02
C SER A 330 -10.34 36.46 2.31
N SER A 331 -11.00 36.95 3.36
CA SER A 331 -10.38 37.29 4.64
C SER A 331 -10.38 36.15 5.66
N GLY A 332 -11.18 35.10 5.46
CA GLY A 332 -11.33 34.05 6.45
C GLY A 332 -11.79 32.69 5.94
N ASN A 333 -11.88 32.48 4.62
CA ASN A 333 -12.33 31.23 3.98
C ASN A 333 -13.74 30.77 4.40
N ASN A 334 -14.51 31.62 5.07
CA ASN A 334 -15.88 31.35 5.52
C ASN A 334 -16.87 31.74 4.43
N THR A 335 -18.14 31.42 4.67
CA THR A 335 -19.26 31.85 3.81
C THR A 335 -19.36 33.37 3.81
N LEU A 336 -19.05 34.01 2.67
CA LEU A 336 -19.35 35.43 2.44
C LEU A 336 -20.86 35.63 2.24
N GLY A 337 -21.48 34.71 1.50
CA GLY A 337 -22.93 34.64 1.38
C GLY A 337 -23.39 33.71 0.26
N ILE A 338 -24.66 33.34 0.34
CA ILE A 338 -25.42 32.69 -0.73
C ILE A 338 -26.39 33.72 -1.29
N PHE A 339 -26.23 34.08 -2.56
CA PHE A 339 -27.04 35.09 -3.23
C PHE A 339 -27.89 34.46 -4.32
N MET A 340 -29.11 34.97 -4.45
CA MET A 340 -30.09 34.50 -5.42
C MET A 340 -30.62 35.64 -6.27
N SER A 341 -30.66 35.44 -7.59
CA SER A 341 -31.35 36.32 -8.53
C SER A 341 -32.61 35.64 -9.04
N THR A 342 -33.70 36.39 -9.25
CA THR A 342 -34.95 35.92 -9.90
C THR A 342 -35.16 36.48 -11.31
N ASN A 343 -34.22 37.30 -11.78
CA ASN A 343 -34.32 38.08 -13.01
C ASN A 343 -33.03 38.02 -13.83
N ASP A 344 -32.46 36.81 -13.94
CA ASP A 344 -31.30 36.53 -14.80
C ASP A 344 -30.08 37.41 -14.46
N GLY A 345 -29.87 37.64 -13.17
CA GLY A 345 -28.73 38.37 -12.62
C GLY A 345 -28.83 39.90 -12.67
N ALA A 346 -30.01 40.47 -12.95
CA ALA A 346 -30.20 41.92 -12.96
C ALA A 346 -30.24 42.53 -11.53
N THR A 347 -30.73 41.78 -10.54
CA THR A 347 -30.63 42.09 -9.11
C THR A 347 -30.47 40.81 -8.30
N TRP A 348 -29.85 40.91 -7.14
CA TRP A 348 -29.59 39.78 -6.24
C TRP A 348 -30.13 40.04 -4.84
N SER A 349 -30.49 38.95 -4.16
CA SER A 349 -30.91 38.94 -2.76
C SER A 349 -30.02 37.99 -1.98
N ASP A 350 -29.57 38.43 -0.81
CA ASP A 350 -28.90 37.55 0.16
C ASP A 350 -29.92 36.57 0.74
N VAL A 351 -29.60 35.28 0.61
CA VAL A 351 -30.39 34.14 1.12
C VAL A 351 -29.50 33.22 1.96
N THR A 352 -28.44 33.75 2.56
CA THR A 352 -27.49 32.99 3.37
C THR A 352 -28.17 32.40 4.60
N PRO A 353 -27.93 31.13 4.95
CA PRO A 353 -28.35 30.59 6.24
C PRO A 353 -27.73 31.36 7.41
N ALA A 354 -28.37 31.31 8.59
CA ALA A 354 -27.82 31.91 9.80
C ALA A 354 -26.59 31.15 10.34
N GLU A 355 -26.53 29.85 10.08
CA GLU A 355 -25.36 29.01 10.36
C GLU A 355 -24.35 29.12 9.21
N GLU A 356 -23.07 29.07 9.56
CA GLU A 356 -21.97 29.12 8.60
C GLU A 356 -21.86 27.78 7.84
N VAL A 357 -21.63 27.83 6.52
CA VAL A 357 -21.69 26.67 5.59
C VAL A 357 -20.30 26.09 5.27
N LEU A 358 -19.28 26.92 5.08
CA LEU A 358 -17.97 26.57 4.52
C LEU A 358 -16.90 26.26 5.59
N GLY A 359 -17.15 26.57 6.85
CA GLY A 359 -16.38 26.23 8.03
C GLY A 359 -14.93 26.69 8.04
N GLY A 360 -14.60 27.78 7.34
CA GLY A 360 -13.22 28.26 7.17
C GLY A 360 -12.41 27.47 6.13
N GLN A 361 -13.09 26.65 5.32
CA GLN A 361 -12.49 25.81 4.29
C GLN A 361 -13.08 26.08 2.89
N GLY A 362 -13.79 27.19 2.67
CA GLY A 362 -14.50 27.45 1.40
C GLY A 362 -13.63 27.54 0.14
N TRP A 363 -12.30 27.60 0.27
CA TRP A 363 -11.37 27.42 -0.84
C TRP A 363 -11.27 25.96 -1.29
N TYR A 364 -11.52 25.01 -0.40
CA TYR A 364 -11.42 23.56 -0.56
C TYR A 364 -12.78 22.95 -0.92
N ASP A 365 -13.85 23.26 -0.17
CA ASP A 365 -15.19 22.70 -0.32
C ASP A 365 -16.26 23.79 -0.47
N ASN A 366 -16.72 24.02 -1.71
CA ASN A 366 -17.75 25.03 -2.01
C ASN A 366 -18.55 24.62 -3.24
N VAL A 367 -19.76 24.12 -3.01
CA VAL A 367 -20.62 23.59 -4.08
C VAL A 367 -22.10 23.93 -3.85
N LEU A 368 -22.79 24.24 -4.95
CA LEU A 368 -24.25 24.46 -4.99
C LEU A 368 -24.91 23.52 -5.99
N GLY A 369 -26.08 22.99 -5.62
CA GLY A 369 -26.92 22.21 -6.53
C GLY A 369 -28.39 22.61 -6.43
N VAL A 370 -28.95 23.12 -7.52
CA VAL A 370 -30.37 23.47 -7.64
C VAL A 370 -31.13 22.32 -8.30
N CYS A 371 -32.22 21.88 -7.70
CA CYS A 371 -33.06 20.83 -8.26
C CYS A 371 -33.56 21.24 -9.66
N PRO A 372 -33.37 20.41 -10.71
CA PRO A 372 -33.70 20.78 -12.07
C PRO A 372 -35.21 21.02 -12.24
N THR A 373 -36.06 20.18 -11.64
CA THR A 373 -37.52 20.27 -11.79
C THR A 373 -38.21 21.21 -10.80
N ASN A 374 -37.50 21.71 -9.79
CA ASN A 374 -38.02 22.70 -8.85
C ASN A 374 -36.90 23.63 -8.34
N SER A 375 -36.71 24.78 -8.99
CA SER A 375 -35.70 25.78 -8.64
C SER A 375 -35.90 26.47 -7.28
N ASN A 376 -36.88 26.05 -6.46
CA ASN A 376 -36.97 26.44 -5.05
C ASN A 376 -36.19 25.50 -4.12
N ILE A 377 -35.85 24.29 -4.59
CA ILE A 377 -35.07 23.31 -3.84
C ILE A 377 -33.59 23.50 -4.18
N VAL A 378 -32.78 23.80 -3.17
CA VAL A 378 -31.35 24.08 -3.31
C VAL A 378 -30.59 23.38 -2.21
N LEU A 379 -29.45 22.79 -2.58
CA LEU A 379 -28.46 22.27 -1.66
C LEU A 379 -27.21 23.14 -1.70
N ALA A 380 -26.64 23.41 -0.53
CA ALA A 380 -25.39 24.13 -0.36
C ALA A 380 -24.43 23.27 0.46
N GLY A 381 -23.28 22.97 -0.11
CA GLY A 381 -22.24 22.13 0.49
C GLY A 381 -20.96 22.93 0.77
N GLY A 382 -20.50 22.82 2.00
CA GLY A 382 -19.12 23.06 2.43
C GLY A 382 -18.72 21.89 3.34
N ILE A 383 -18.23 22.16 4.55
CA ILE A 383 -17.94 21.08 5.51
C ILE A 383 -19.21 20.26 5.77
N ARG A 384 -20.36 20.94 5.80
CA ARG A 384 -21.69 20.35 6.03
C ARG A 384 -22.63 20.62 4.88
N LEU A 385 -23.70 19.82 4.79
CA LEU A 385 -24.73 19.94 3.77
C LEU A 385 -25.98 20.66 4.31
N PHE A 386 -26.38 21.71 3.61
CA PHE A 386 -27.59 22.48 3.91
C PHE A 386 -28.60 22.34 2.79
N ARG A 387 -29.89 22.34 3.15
CA ARG A 387 -31.01 22.24 2.21
C ARG A 387 -32.04 23.34 2.43
N SER A 388 -32.51 23.93 1.33
CA SER A 388 -33.68 24.79 1.29
C SER A 388 -34.73 24.22 0.33
N THR A 389 -36.01 24.44 0.63
CA THR A 389 -37.15 24.11 -0.26
C THR A 389 -37.94 25.34 -0.68
N ASN A 390 -37.53 26.53 -0.24
CA ASN A 390 -38.23 27.80 -0.44
C ASN A 390 -37.30 28.90 -0.94
N SER A 391 -36.46 28.56 -1.92
CA SER A 391 -35.54 29.48 -2.60
C SER A 391 -34.47 30.12 -1.70
N GLY A 392 -34.08 29.45 -0.61
CA GLY A 392 -33.10 29.96 0.35
C GLY A 392 -33.68 30.86 1.44
N THR A 393 -35.00 31.03 1.51
CA THR A 393 -35.63 31.82 2.60
C THR A 393 -35.38 31.19 3.96
N THR A 394 -35.41 29.86 4.03
CA THR A 394 -35.01 29.09 5.22
C THR A 394 -34.16 27.89 4.79
N TRP A 395 -33.23 27.50 5.66
CA TRP A 395 -32.34 26.37 5.45
C TRP A 395 -32.42 25.38 6.59
N THR A 396 -32.16 24.12 6.27
CA THR A 396 -32.02 23.03 7.22
C THR A 396 -30.64 22.41 7.01
N LYS A 397 -29.81 22.40 8.05
CA LYS A 397 -28.59 21.61 8.08
C LYS A 397 -28.97 20.13 8.18
N LEU A 398 -28.48 19.33 7.25
CA LEU A 398 -28.76 17.89 7.21
C LEU A 398 -27.84 17.15 8.20
N ASN A 399 -28.32 16.01 8.70
CA ASN A 399 -27.62 15.21 9.70
C ASN A 399 -26.42 14.47 9.10
N ASP A 400 -25.31 14.43 9.82
CA ASP A 400 -24.02 13.91 9.33
C ASP A 400 -23.83 12.40 9.55
N SER A 401 -24.78 11.70 10.20
CA SER A 401 -24.62 10.27 10.52
C SER A 401 -24.39 9.39 9.29
N ASP A 402 -24.88 9.84 8.14
CA ASP A 402 -24.87 9.12 6.87
C ASP A 402 -24.25 9.94 5.72
N ILE A 403 -23.64 11.09 6.02
CA ILE A 403 -22.97 11.96 5.03
C ILE A 403 -21.62 12.35 5.60
N HIS A 404 -20.54 12.03 4.89
CA HIS A 404 -19.21 12.46 5.26
C HIS A 404 -19.09 13.98 5.18
N ALA A 405 -18.17 14.59 5.94
CA ALA A 405 -17.85 16.00 5.80
C ALA A 405 -17.23 16.33 4.43
N ASP A 406 -17.16 17.62 4.11
CA ASP A 406 -16.43 18.22 2.98
C ASP A 406 -17.06 17.88 1.62
N GLN A 407 -18.06 18.68 1.22
CA GLN A 407 -18.83 18.43 0.00
C GLN A 407 -18.19 19.11 -1.22
N HIS A 408 -17.87 18.32 -2.25
CA HIS A 408 -17.22 18.79 -3.48
C HIS A 408 -18.14 18.80 -4.69
N ALA A 409 -19.11 17.88 -4.74
CA ALA A 409 -20.01 17.72 -5.90
C ALA A 409 -21.47 17.57 -5.46
N ILE A 410 -22.38 18.21 -6.19
CA ILE A 410 -23.83 18.01 -6.06
C ILE A 410 -24.40 17.86 -7.47
N GLU A 411 -24.80 16.64 -7.83
CA GLU A 411 -25.31 16.35 -9.18
C GLU A 411 -26.70 15.71 -9.09
N TRP A 412 -27.66 16.34 -9.75
CA TRP A 412 -29.07 15.94 -9.74
C TRP A 412 -29.38 15.04 -10.94
N THR A 413 -30.21 14.02 -10.76
CA THR A 413 -30.85 13.37 -11.91
C THR A 413 -31.76 14.36 -12.62
N SER A 414 -31.93 14.20 -13.93
CA SER A 414 -32.72 15.14 -14.74
C SER A 414 -34.19 15.27 -14.33
N ASP A 415 -34.75 14.25 -13.67
CA ASP A 415 -36.11 14.27 -13.10
C ASP A 415 -36.22 15.07 -11.79
N GLY A 416 -35.08 15.45 -11.20
CA GLY A 416 -34.98 16.17 -9.93
C GLY A 416 -35.49 15.39 -8.72
N ASN A 417 -35.68 14.07 -8.84
CA ASN A 417 -36.08 13.22 -7.73
C ASN A 417 -34.87 12.74 -6.92
N SER A 418 -33.79 12.38 -7.60
CA SER A 418 -32.57 11.88 -6.98
C SER A 418 -31.41 12.87 -7.08
N VAL A 419 -30.49 12.78 -6.12
CA VAL A 419 -29.28 13.60 -6.08
C VAL A 419 -28.12 12.83 -5.47
N TYR A 420 -26.95 13.00 -6.06
CA TYR A 420 -25.69 12.46 -5.60
C TYR A 420 -24.83 13.59 -5.04
N ILE A 421 -24.19 13.33 -3.90
CA ILE A 421 -23.25 14.23 -3.25
C ILE A 421 -21.89 13.56 -3.22
N GLY A 422 -20.88 14.19 -3.81
CA GLY A 422 -19.49 13.76 -3.70
C GLY A 422 -18.80 14.47 -2.55
N ASN A 423 -18.09 13.73 -1.72
CA ASN A 423 -17.35 14.22 -0.56
C ASN A 423 -16.09 13.35 -0.29
N ASP A 424 -15.36 13.67 0.78
CA ASP A 424 -14.11 12.99 1.17
C ASP A 424 -14.31 11.52 1.57
N GLY A 425 -15.54 11.13 1.92
CA GLY A 425 -15.93 9.76 2.24
C GLY A 425 -16.52 8.97 1.06
N GLY A 426 -16.69 9.56 -0.12
CA GLY A 426 -17.29 8.92 -1.28
C GLY A 426 -18.55 9.63 -1.75
N VAL A 427 -19.59 8.85 -2.01
CA VAL A 427 -20.87 9.31 -2.52
C VAL A 427 -21.98 9.11 -1.49
N ALA A 428 -22.74 10.18 -1.21
CA ALA A 428 -24.04 10.08 -0.56
C ALA A 428 -25.15 10.20 -1.61
N TYR A 429 -26.17 9.34 -1.51
CA TYR A 429 -27.28 9.29 -2.45
C TYR A 429 -28.62 9.55 -1.76
N SER A 430 -29.45 10.37 -2.40
CA SER A 430 -30.84 10.61 -2.03
C SER A 430 -31.77 10.28 -3.19
N SER A 431 -32.93 9.71 -2.88
CA SER A 431 -34.04 9.47 -3.81
C SER A 431 -35.32 10.23 -3.44
N ASP A 432 -35.21 11.24 -2.57
CA ASP A 432 -36.33 12.00 -2.00
C ASP A 432 -36.07 13.51 -2.05
N GLN A 433 -35.45 13.96 -3.14
CA GLN A 433 -35.11 15.36 -3.40
C GLN A 433 -34.17 15.97 -2.35
N GLY A 434 -33.20 15.18 -1.89
CA GLY A 434 -32.18 15.58 -0.93
C GLY A 434 -32.70 15.70 0.50
N ALA A 435 -33.86 15.12 0.84
CA ALA A 435 -34.38 15.19 2.20
C ALA A 435 -33.68 14.19 3.15
N THR A 436 -33.34 13.01 2.65
CA THR A 436 -32.55 11.99 3.36
C THR A 436 -31.48 11.39 2.45
N PHE A 437 -30.38 10.93 3.05
CA PHE A 437 -29.23 10.39 2.33
C PHE A 437 -28.79 9.05 2.90
N GLY A 438 -28.19 8.22 2.03
CA GLY A 438 -27.48 7.01 2.42
C GLY A 438 -26.21 6.81 1.61
N THR A 439 -25.24 6.11 2.19
CA THR A 439 -23.90 5.89 1.60
C THR A 439 -23.64 4.44 1.20
N GLY A 440 -24.69 3.60 1.20
CA GLY A 440 -24.57 2.17 0.91
C GLY A 440 -24.03 1.81 -0.47
N ILE A 441 -23.89 2.77 -1.38
CA ILE A 441 -23.38 2.59 -2.75
C ILE A 441 -21.85 2.70 -2.88
N ASN A 442 -21.14 3.05 -1.81
CA ASN A 442 -19.69 3.26 -1.82
C ASN A 442 -18.90 1.95 -1.87
N TYR A 443 -18.84 1.34 -3.06
CA TYR A 443 -18.06 0.11 -3.31
C TYR A 443 -16.78 0.35 -4.09
N ILE A 444 -16.47 1.60 -4.45
CA ILE A 444 -15.24 1.93 -5.18
C ILE A 444 -14.02 1.93 -4.25
N PRO A 445 -12.91 1.26 -4.61
CA PRO A 445 -11.74 1.13 -3.74
C PRO A 445 -10.77 2.31 -3.94
N VAL A 446 -11.11 3.46 -3.34
CA VAL A 446 -10.36 4.71 -3.53
C VAL A 446 -9.83 5.35 -2.23
N THR A 447 -9.64 4.56 -1.19
CA THR A 447 -9.13 5.08 0.10
C THR A 447 -7.69 5.58 -0.05
N GLN A 448 -7.39 6.72 0.56
CA GLN A 448 -6.09 7.41 0.50
C GLN A 448 -5.21 7.00 1.68
N TYR A 449 -4.60 5.81 1.61
CA TYR A 449 -3.72 5.31 2.67
C TYR A 449 -2.36 6.00 2.68
N VAL A 450 -1.95 6.43 3.87
CA VAL A 450 -0.60 6.96 4.13
C VAL A 450 0.32 5.93 4.78
N ASN A 451 -0.23 4.87 5.36
CA ASN A 451 0.49 3.73 5.93
C ASN A 451 -0.45 2.54 6.24
N PHE A 452 0.12 1.35 6.42
CA PHE A 452 -0.64 0.16 6.84
C PHE A 452 0.26 -0.92 7.50
N ASP A 453 -0.37 -1.90 8.17
CA ASP A 453 0.30 -3.10 8.64
C ASP A 453 -0.59 -4.36 8.56
N VAL A 454 0.06 -5.53 8.58
CA VAL A 454 -0.58 -6.85 8.41
C VAL A 454 -0.15 -7.78 9.54
N GLY A 455 -1.11 -8.52 10.10
CA GLY A 455 -0.86 -9.46 11.20
C GLY A 455 -0.01 -10.67 10.81
N GLU A 456 1.07 -10.93 11.54
CA GLU A 456 1.99 -12.04 11.26
C GLU A 456 1.58 -13.40 11.88
N SER A 457 0.63 -13.41 12.81
CA SER A 457 0.00 -14.65 13.30
C SER A 457 -1.33 -14.94 12.58
N ASN A 458 -1.99 -13.91 12.06
CA ASN A 458 -3.17 -14.03 11.19
C ASN A 458 -3.13 -12.94 10.10
N ARG A 459 -2.84 -13.35 8.85
CA ARG A 459 -2.79 -12.47 7.67
C ARG A 459 -4.15 -11.90 7.23
N GLY A 460 -5.24 -12.41 7.80
CA GLY A 460 -6.57 -11.84 7.60
C GLY A 460 -6.75 -10.49 8.29
N VAL A 461 -5.84 -10.11 9.20
CA VAL A 461 -5.87 -8.87 9.96
C VAL A 461 -5.01 -7.82 9.28
N ILE A 462 -5.66 -6.79 8.73
CA ILE A 462 -5.00 -5.68 8.03
C ILE A 462 -5.63 -4.39 8.49
N TYR A 463 -4.82 -3.42 8.88
CA TYR A 463 -5.25 -2.09 9.29
C TYR A 463 -4.42 -1.03 8.57
N GLY A 464 -5.05 0.08 8.20
CA GLY A 464 -4.38 1.19 7.54
C GLY A 464 -4.90 2.54 8.02
N GLY A 465 -3.98 3.51 8.06
CA GLY A 465 -4.31 4.92 8.31
C GLY A 465 -4.45 5.67 7.00
N SER A 466 -5.56 6.39 6.87
CA SER A 466 -5.94 7.11 5.66
C SER A 466 -6.28 8.56 5.91
N GLN A 467 -6.13 9.39 4.88
CA GLN A 467 -6.59 10.78 4.90
C GLN A 467 -8.13 10.81 4.94
N ASP A 468 -8.68 11.60 5.88
CA ASP A 468 -10.11 11.82 6.23
C ASP A 468 -10.98 10.59 6.54
N ASN A 469 -10.57 9.41 6.07
CA ASN A 469 -11.25 8.13 6.24
C ASN A 469 -10.67 7.33 7.42
N GLY A 470 -9.86 7.98 8.25
CA GLY A 470 -9.40 7.51 9.55
C GLY A 470 -8.65 6.20 9.49
N ILE A 471 -8.96 5.32 10.45
CA ILE A 471 -8.43 3.96 10.51
C ILE A 471 -9.48 2.99 9.98
N THR A 472 -9.12 2.31 8.91
CA THR A 472 -9.91 1.23 8.33
C THR A 472 -9.19 -0.09 8.51
N GLY A 473 -9.97 -1.16 8.73
CA GLY A 473 -9.39 -2.47 8.96
C GLY A 473 -10.29 -3.63 8.57
N THR A 474 -9.67 -4.78 8.38
CA THR A 474 -10.32 -6.06 8.08
C THR A 474 -9.73 -7.14 8.97
N THR A 475 -10.55 -8.13 9.32
CA THR A 475 -10.16 -9.30 10.12
C THR A 475 -10.35 -10.62 9.37
N ASN A 476 -10.80 -10.54 8.10
CA ASN A 476 -11.11 -11.69 7.24
C ASN A 476 -10.43 -11.57 5.85
N GLY A 477 -9.27 -10.92 5.78
CA GLY A 477 -8.46 -10.87 4.57
C GLY A 477 -9.06 -10.02 3.45
N GLY A 478 -9.82 -8.98 3.80
CA GLY A 478 -10.37 -8.00 2.87
C GLY A 478 -11.77 -8.31 2.34
N GLN A 479 -12.43 -9.38 2.81
CA GLN A 479 -13.82 -9.67 2.43
C GLN A 479 -14.79 -8.61 2.96
N SER A 480 -14.52 -8.07 4.14
CA SER A 480 -15.25 -6.94 4.72
C SER A 480 -14.30 -5.99 5.43
N TRP A 481 -14.64 -4.70 5.39
CA TRP A 481 -13.86 -3.62 5.96
C TRP A 481 -14.69 -2.79 6.93
N SER A 482 -14.08 -2.40 8.04
CA SER A 482 -14.68 -1.59 9.10
C SER A 482 -13.98 -0.24 9.17
N TYR A 483 -14.77 0.82 9.33
CA TYR A 483 -14.30 2.15 9.70
C TYR A 483 -14.26 2.24 11.23
N THR A 484 -13.05 2.20 11.79
CA THR A 484 -12.86 1.89 13.23
C THR A 484 -12.58 3.12 14.09
N LYS A 485 -11.90 4.12 13.53
CA LYS A 485 -11.69 5.44 14.13
C LYS A 485 -11.75 6.47 13.03
N GLY A 486 -12.39 7.61 13.29
CA GLY A 486 -12.52 8.68 12.31
C GLY A 486 -11.46 9.76 12.39
N GLY A 487 -11.58 10.73 11.49
CA GLY A 487 -10.57 11.78 11.28
C GLY A 487 -9.43 11.31 10.39
N ASP A 488 -8.23 11.88 10.56
CA ASP A 488 -7.05 11.39 9.84
C ASP A 488 -6.42 10.18 10.51
N GLY A 489 -6.10 9.15 9.73
CA GLY A 489 -5.38 7.96 10.16
C GLY A 489 -3.85 8.11 10.07
N GLY A 490 -3.15 7.71 11.13
CA GLY A 490 -1.69 7.74 11.20
C GLY A 490 -1.13 6.32 11.27
N GLY A 491 0.00 6.12 11.97
CA GLY A 491 0.71 4.86 12.07
C GLY A 491 -0.11 3.68 12.61
N VAL A 492 0.13 2.51 12.03
CA VAL A 492 -0.44 1.23 12.42
C VAL A 492 0.66 0.20 12.71
N ALA A 493 0.46 -0.62 13.75
CA ALA A 493 1.19 -1.87 13.96
C ALA A 493 0.26 -2.99 14.43
N VAL A 494 0.44 -4.20 13.90
CA VAL A 494 -0.22 -5.43 14.39
C VAL A 494 0.83 -6.27 15.11
N ASP A 495 0.49 -6.81 16.27
CA ASP A 495 1.40 -7.68 17.02
C ASP A 495 1.72 -8.95 16.20
N PRO A 496 3.02 -9.26 15.99
CA PRO A 496 3.42 -10.38 15.15
C PRO A 496 3.10 -11.76 15.74
N HIS A 497 3.02 -11.88 17.08
CA HIS A 497 2.72 -13.13 17.78
C HIS A 497 1.22 -13.32 18.01
N SER A 498 0.45 -12.24 18.09
CA SER A 498 -1.00 -12.30 18.30
C SER A 498 -1.74 -11.13 17.64
N SER A 499 -2.37 -11.37 16.49
CA SER A 499 -3.17 -10.37 15.78
C SER A 499 -4.41 -9.87 16.54
N LEU A 500 -4.65 -10.32 17.78
CA LEU A 500 -5.60 -9.70 18.70
C LEU A 500 -5.14 -8.29 19.12
N TYR A 501 -3.83 -8.05 19.17
CA TYR A 501 -3.28 -6.76 19.57
C TYR A 501 -3.03 -5.90 18.33
N VAL A 502 -3.71 -4.76 18.27
CA VAL A 502 -3.60 -3.78 17.19
C VAL A 502 -3.36 -2.40 17.80
N TYR A 503 -2.37 -1.69 17.26
CA TYR A 503 -1.95 -0.37 17.71
C TYR A 503 -2.10 0.62 16.57
N ILE A 504 -2.78 1.73 16.83
CA ILE A 504 -3.06 2.76 15.81
C ILE A 504 -2.82 4.15 16.38
N THR A 505 -2.58 5.11 15.49
CA THR A 505 -2.69 6.53 15.82
C THR A 505 -3.78 7.16 14.97
N SER A 506 -4.65 7.97 15.56
CA SER A 506 -5.71 8.71 14.86
C SER A 506 -5.66 10.18 15.25
N GLY A 507 -5.96 11.07 14.31
CA GLY A 507 -6.07 12.51 14.55
C GLY A 507 -7.12 12.79 15.63
N ALA A 508 -6.75 13.61 16.62
CA ALA A 508 -7.65 14.04 17.67
C ALA A 508 -7.96 15.52 17.47
N TYR A 509 -9.14 15.85 16.94
CA TYR A 509 -9.55 17.24 16.66
C TYR A 509 -9.72 18.12 17.92
N LYS A 510 -9.53 17.57 19.12
CA LYS A 510 -9.60 18.29 20.41
C LYS A 510 -8.63 17.67 21.43
N GLY A 511 -7.43 18.24 21.59
CA GLY A 511 -6.46 17.85 22.63
C GLY A 511 -5.03 18.38 22.43
N ASN A 512 -4.16 18.17 23.43
CA ASN A 512 -2.73 18.52 23.36
C ASN A 512 -1.92 17.66 22.35
N PHE A 513 -2.54 16.63 21.76
CA PHE A 513 -1.91 15.71 20.81
C PHE A 513 -2.48 15.94 19.42
N LYS A 514 -1.61 16.05 18.41
CA LYS A 514 -2.05 16.07 17.00
C LYS A 514 -2.57 14.70 16.55
N PHE A 515 -2.01 13.62 17.09
CA PHE A 515 -2.44 12.23 16.88
C PHE A 515 -2.45 11.47 18.22
N GLN A 516 -3.59 10.86 18.56
CA GLN A 516 -3.78 10.04 19.76
C GLN A 516 -3.45 8.57 19.44
N ILE A 517 -2.76 7.88 20.36
CA ILE A 517 -2.52 6.43 20.26
C ILE A 517 -3.70 5.67 20.86
N TYR A 518 -4.10 4.61 20.15
CA TYR A 518 -5.07 3.63 20.62
C TYR A 518 -4.47 2.23 20.55
N LYS A 519 -4.88 1.40 21.50
CA LYS A 519 -4.58 -0.02 21.58
C LYS A 519 -5.87 -0.82 21.59
N SER A 520 -5.92 -1.89 20.82
CA SER A 520 -6.93 -2.92 20.93
C SER A 520 -6.28 -4.23 21.39
N THR A 521 -7.02 -5.01 22.18
CA THR A 521 -6.63 -6.36 22.62
C THR A 521 -7.61 -7.43 22.14
N ASP A 522 -8.56 -7.04 21.29
CA ASP A 522 -9.64 -7.86 20.77
C ASP A 522 -9.78 -7.64 19.26
N GLN A 523 -8.68 -7.45 18.54
CA GLN A 523 -8.67 -7.37 17.08
C GLN A 523 -9.48 -6.20 16.52
N GLY A 524 -9.48 -5.08 17.24
CA GLY A 524 -10.08 -3.80 16.84
C GLY A 524 -11.57 -3.64 17.16
N PHE A 525 -12.18 -4.54 17.95
CA PHE A 525 -13.57 -4.36 18.43
C PHE A 525 -13.66 -3.25 19.48
N THR A 526 -12.72 -3.19 20.42
CA THR A 526 -12.58 -2.13 21.42
C THR A 526 -11.21 -1.48 21.37
N TRP A 527 -11.15 -0.23 21.83
CA TRP A 527 -9.96 0.62 21.76
C TRP A 527 -9.75 1.35 23.08
N ASP A 528 -8.57 1.18 23.68
CA ASP A 528 -8.10 1.90 24.86
C ASP A 528 -7.11 3.01 24.46
N THR A 529 -7.12 4.10 25.22
CA THR A 529 -6.19 5.24 25.10
C THR A 529 -5.34 5.44 26.34
N ASN A 530 -5.52 4.63 27.38
CA ASN A 530 -4.73 4.69 28.60
C ASN A 530 -3.30 4.27 28.31
N HIS A 531 -2.38 5.22 28.45
CA HIS A 531 -0.95 4.99 28.45
C HIS A 531 -0.27 6.11 29.24
N THR A 532 1.00 5.90 29.59
CA THR A 532 1.81 6.89 30.31
C THR A 532 3.18 7.07 29.66
N GLY A 533 3.84 8.19 29.95
CA GLY A 533 5.24 8.42 29.56
C GLY A 533 5.49 9.00 28.17
N LEU A 534 4.42 9.32 27.42
CA LEU A 534 4.50 10.11 26.18
C LEU A 534 4.31 11.60 26.47
N ASP A 535 5.19 12.42 25.89
CA ASP A 535 4.96 13.86 25.84
C ASP A 535 3.90 14.19 24.78
N PRO A 536 3.20 15.33 24.87
CA PRO A 536 2.34 15.83 23.81
C PRO A 536 3.02 15.77 22.43
N ILE A 537 2.47 14.96 21.53
CA ILE A 537 3.06 14.73 20.20
C ILE A 537 2.54 15.80 19.23
N SER A 538 3.44 16.65 18.75
CA SER A 538 3.16 17.67 17.72
C SER A 538 3.50 17.22 16.30
N THR A 539 3.85 15.95 16.10
CA THR A 539 4.21 15.39 14.79
C THR A 539 2.97 14.86 14.08
N TRP A 540 2.83 15.23 12.81
CA TRP A 540 1.77 14.72 11.94
C TRP A 540 2.13 13.34 11.40
N TYR A 541 1.15 12.44 11.22
CA TYR A 541 1.35 11.06 10.76
C TYR A 541 2.43 10.27 11.52
N THR A 542 2.38 10.35 12.85
CA THR A 542 3.24 9.60 13.77
C THR A 542 3.28 8.11 13.41
N LYS A 543 4.47 7.50 13.46
CA LYS A 543 4.65 6.08 13.15
C LYS A 543 4.36 5.22 14.36
N MET A 544 3.85 4.02 14.10
CA MET A 544 3.76 2.93 15.05
C MET A 544 4.46 1.72 14.43
N ARG A 545 5.39 1.10 15.15
CA ARG A 545 6.18 -0.05 14.69
C ARG A 545 6.35 -1.04 15.83
N SER A 546 6.41 -2.33 15.50
CA SER A 546 6.72 -3.42 16.43
C SER A 546 7.99 -4.16 15.99
N ASP A 547 8.72 -4.72 16.96
CA ASP A 547 9.69 -5.78 16.67
C ASP A 547 9.06 -7.18 16.85
N ARG A 548 9.89 -8.23 16.79
CA ARG A 548 9.46 -9.63 17.01
C ARG A 548 9.93 -10.22 18.35
N THR A 549 10.32 -9.41 19.34
CA THR A 549 10.68 -9.98 20.66
C THR A 549 9.45 -10.56 21.36
N HIS A 550 9.65 -11.36 22.41
CA HIS A 550 8.56 -11.86 23.24
C HIS A 550 8.84 -11.59 24.73
N PRO A 551 8.09 -10.68 25.39
CA PRO A 551 7.01 -9.84 24.85
C PRO A 551 7.50 -8.87 23.76
N ILE A 552 6.59 -8.40 22.90
CA ILE A 552 6.92 -7.46 21.82
C ILE A 552 7.33 -6.11 22.40
N LYS A 553 8.17 -5.39 21.66
CA LYS A 553 8.39 -3.97 21.91
C LYS A 553 7.75 -3.13 20.82
N LEU A 554 7.23 -1.98 21.23
CA LEU A 554 6.62 -1.00 20.34
C LEU A 554 7.47 0.26 20.29
N TYR A 555 7.48 0.90 19.13
CA TYR A 555 8.23 2.12 18.87
C TYR A 555 7.33 3.15 18.19
N THR A 556 7.42 4.38 18.68
CA THR A 556 6.76 5.55 18.09
C THR A 556 7.68 6.77 18.14
N ASN A 557 7.28 7.88 17.54
CA ASN A 557 8.08 9.10 17.46
C ASN A 557 7.29 10.36 17.83
N GLY A 558 8.01 11.35 18.36
CA GLY A 558 7.46 12.68 18.65
C GLY A 558 8.56 13.73 18.62
N GLY A 559 8.46 14.68 17.69
CA GLY A 559 9.51 15.67 17.47
C GLY A 559 10.84 15.01 17.09
N GLY A 560 11.88 15.23 17.90
CA GLY A 560 13.20 14.61 17.76
C GLY A 560 13.41 13.36 18.63
N TYR A 561 12.37 12.79 19.23
CA TYR A 561 12.46 11.64 20.15
C TYR A 561 11.84 10.37 19.56
N VAL A 562 12.50 9.25 19.82
CA VAL A 562 11.99 7.89 19.68
C VAL A 562 11.53 7.42 21.05
N TYR A 563 10.30 6.90 21.12
CA TYR A 563 9.74 6.31 22.33
C TYR A 563 9.65 4.79 22.17
N GLU A 564 9.95 4.05 23.23
CA GLU A 564 9.85 2.60 23.33
C GLU A 564 8.84 2.23 24.43
N SER A 565 8.01 1.24 24.14
CA SER A 565 7.23 0.50 25.15
C SER A 565 7.68 -0.97 25.17
N ILE A 566 7.87 -1.50 26.38
CA ILE A 566 8.29 -2.89 26.63
C ILE A 566 7.18 -3.73 27.27
N ASP A 567 6.01 -3.12 27.48
CA ASP A 567 4.87 -3.68 28.22
C ASP A 567 3.60 -3.65 27.37
N THR A 568 3.74 -3.85 26.06
CA THR A 568 2.62 -3.91 25.09
C THR A 568 1.81 -2.62 24.96
N GLY A 569 2.45 -1.45 25.17
CA GLY A 569 1.88 -0.13 24.93
C GLY A 569 1.32 0.59 26.16
N GLU A 570 1.49 0.03 27.37
CA GLU A 570 0.96 0.60 28.62
C GLU A 570 1.81 1.79 29.10
N SER A 571 3.13 1.67 29.02
CA SER A 571 4.07 2.75 29.35
C SER A 571 5.14 2.94 28.29
N TRP A 572 5.52 4.20 28.09
CA TRP A 572 6.48 4.63 27.08
C TRP A 572 7.65 5.36 27.72
N SER A 573 8.84 5.17 27.17
CA SER A 573 10.05 5.86 27.61
C SER A 573 10.87 6.34 26.43
N LYS A 574 11.58 7.47 26.59
CA LYS A 574 12.46 8.00 25.56
C LYS A 574 13.68 7.11 25.39
N LEU A 575 13.86 6.57 24.19
CA LEU A 575 15.04 5.76 23.87
C LEU A 575 16.29 6.63 23.63
N ASN A 576 16.10 7.85 23.14
CA ASN A 576 17.14 8.90 23.13
C ASN A 576 16.85 9.97 24.17
N LEU A 577 17.81 10.25 25.05
CA LEU A 577 17.66 11.23 26.13
C LEU A 577 17.73 12.70 25.66
N THR A 578 18.32 12.93 24.48
CA THR A 578 18.40 14.25 23.83
C THR A 578 17.70 14.20 22.49
N PRO A 579 16.93 15.24 22.11
CA PRO A 579 16.23 15.23 20.85
C PRO A 579 17.24 15.29 19.70
N PHE A 580 16.92 14.60 18.61
CA PHE A 580 17.67 14.71 17.38
C PHE A 580 17.60 16.14 16.80
N PRO A 581 18.58 16.55 15.97
CA PRO A 581 18.68 17.92 15.45
C PRO A 581 17.56 18.30 14.45
N ALA A 582 16.72 17.34 14.05
CA ALA A 582 15.57 17.54 13.17
C ALA A 582 14.45 16.56 13.57
N THR A 583 13.23 16.83 13.10
CA THR A 583 12.07 15.96 13.33
C THR A 583 12.24 14.61 12.67
N ILE A 584 11.71 13.57 13.30
CA ILE A 584 11.71 12.20 12.77
C ILE A 584 10.55 12.05 11.78
N THR A 585 10.83 11.54 10.57
CA THR A 585 9.85 11.32 9.50
C THR A 585 9.41 9.85 9.38
N ASP A 586 10.30 8.90 9.67
CA ASP A 586 9.99 7.47 9.63
C ASP A 586 10.88 6.64 10.57
N LEU A 587 10.38 5.47 10.95
CA LEU A 587 11.08 4.46 11.75
C LEU A 587 11.12 3.11 11.00
N GLY A 588 12.34 2.64 10.72
CA GLY A 588 12.62 1.28 10.25
C GLY A 588 13.06 0.39 11.41
N VAL A 589 12.32 -0.67 11.72
CA VAL A 589 12.63 -1.59 12.84
C VAL A 589 12.90 -2.98 12.28
N SER A 590 14.06 -3.57 12.63
CA SER A 590 14.40 -4.92 12.19
C SER A 590 13.52 -5.95 12.89
N LYS A 591 12.98 -6.91 12.13
CA LYS A 591 12.13 -7.99 12.66
C LYS A 591 12.88 -9.28 13.02
N TYR A 592 14.20 -9.31 12.93
CA TYR A 592 14.98 -10.53 13.21
C TYR A 592 15.15 -10.80 14.72
N LEU A 593 15.11 -12.08 15.10
CA LEU A 593 15.32 -12.58 16.46
C LEU A 593 16.82 -12.52 16.85
N PHE A 594 17.29 -11.35 17.25
CA PHE A 594 18.52 -11.17 18.03
C PHE A 594 18.13 -10.41 19.31
N PRO A 595 18.85 -10.52 20.45
CA PRO A 595 18.37 -10.01 21.75
C PRO A 595 17.88 -8.55 21.82
N LYS A 596 18.13 -7.72 20.79
CA LYS A 596 17.53 -6.39 20.60
C LYS A 596 17.31 -6.09 19.11
N ALA A 597 16.23 -5.38 18.77
CA ALA A 597 15.99 -4.87 17.43
C ALA A 597 16.96 -3.72 17.05
N ILE A 598 17.29 -3.62 15.76
CA ILE A 598 17.96 -2.47 15.17
C ILE A 598 16.90 -1.47 14.72
N ILE A 599 17.07 -0.21 15.12
CA ILE A 599 16.13 0.87 14.81
C ILE A 599 16.84 1.94 13.99
N TYR A 600 16.26 2.24 12.83
CA TYR A 600 16.67 3.31 11.94
C TYR A 600 15.65 4.45 12.04
N ALA A 601 16.05 5.57 12.62
CA ALA A 601 15.25 6.79 12.65
C ALA A 601 15.69 7.71 11.52
N THR A 602 14.75 8.05 10.64
CA THR A 602 14.96 8.95 9.51
C THR A 602 14.57 10.36 9.89
N LEU A 603 15.41 11.36 9.60
CA LEU A 603 15.21 12.75 10.01
C LEU A 603 14.86 13.63 8.80
N ASN A 604 14.02 14.66 9.01
CA ASN A 604 13.74 15.68 8.00
C ASN A 604 14.95 16.61 7.79
N SER A 605 16.00 16.10 7.17
CA SER A 605 17.24 16.83 6.92
C SER A 605 17.95 16.37 5.66
N ALA A 606 18.39 17.35 4.85
CA ALA A 606 19.27 17.14 3.70
C ALA A 606 20.76 17.35 4.04
N GLY A 607 21.08 17.70 5.30
CA GLY A 607 22.44 17.96 5.76
C GLY A 607 23.33 16.72 5.76
N PHE A 608 24.64 16.92 5.60
CA PHE A 608 25.63 15.86 5.79
C PHE A 608 25.69 15.48 7.28
N GLY A 609 25.70 14.19 7.59
CA GLY A 609 25.78 13.74 8.98
C GLY A 609 24.52 14.02 9.81
N SER A 610 23.34 14.15 9.19
CA SER A 610 22.09 14.49 9.90
C SER A 610 20.84 13.79 9.36
N LYS A 611 20.98 12.69 8.59
CA LYS A 611 19.83 12.06 7.90
C LYS A 611 19.29 10.83 8.62
N ILE A 612 20.17 9.91 9.01
CA ILE A 612 19.80 8.62 9.61
C ILE A 612 20.46 8.47 10.97
N ARG A 613 19.67 8.14 11.99
CA ARG A 613 20.14 7.75 13.33
C ARG A 613 19.87 6.27 13.53
N VAL A 614 20.89 5.51 13.92
CA VAL A 614 20.77 4.05 14.09
C VAL A 614 21.06 3.66 15.53
N TYR A 615 20.15 2.88 16.10
CA TYR A 615 20.30 2.17 17.37
C TYR A 615 20.56 0.70 17.08
N ASP A 616 21.69 0.18 17.53
CA ASP A 616 22.10 -1.23 17.36
C ASP A 616 22.42 -1.92 18.70
N GLY A 617 21.82 -1.45 19.79
CA GLY A 617 21.94 -2.01 21.14
C GLY A 617 22.67 -1.13 22.15
N GLY A 618 23.30 -0.03 21.69
CA GLY A 618 23.96 1.00 22.50
C GLY A 618 23.18 2.32 22.54
N SER A 619 23.79 3.43 22.14
CA SER A 619 23.14 4.72 21.92
C SER A 619 22.93 4.97 20.42
N PHE A 620 21.97 5.82 20.06
CA PHE A 620 21.83 6.25 18.67
C PHE A 620 23.12 6.93 18.15
N SER A 621 23.53 6.53 16.95
CA SER A 621 24.67 7.11 16.23
C SER A 621 24.24 7.56 14.83
N GLU A 622 24.91 8.55 14.27
CA GLU A 622 24.66 8.95 12.88
C GLU A 622 25.31 7.97 11.92
N ARG A 623 24.53 7.53 10.92
CA ARG A 623 24.94 6.49 9.97
C ARG A 623 24.39 6.76 8.57
N SER A 624 24.76 7.90 7.98
CA SER A 624 24.39 8.24 6.59
C SER A 624 25.59 8.30 5.62
N SER A 625 26.76 7.80 6.05
CA SER A 625 27.98 7.83 5.22
C SER A 625 27.76 7.12 3.88
N GLY A 626 28.14 7.75 2.76
CA GLY A 626 27.89 7.24 1.41
C GLY A 626 26.62 7.78 0.75
N ILE A 627 25.70 8.38 1.51
CA ILE A 627 24.57 9.16 0.95
C ILE A 627 25.03 10.62 0.75
N PRO A 628 25.00 11.15 -0.48
CA PRO A 628 25.41 12.53 -0.75
C PRO A 628 24.67 13.60 0.08
N SER A 629 25.35 14.73 0.31
CA SER A 629 24.70 15.94 0.84
C SER A 629 23.63 16.46 -0.12
N GLY A 630 22.57 17.09 0.42
CA GLY A 630 21.44 17.58 -0.39
C GLY A 630 20.31 16.58 -0.56
N LEU A 631 20.54 15.29 -0.31
CA LEU A 631 19.49 14.27 -0.35
C LEU A 631 18.79 14.14 1.00
N LYS A 632 17.46 14.10 0.99
CA LYS A 632 16.63 13.70 2.13
C LYS A 632 16.36 12.20 2.05
N VAL A 633 16.38 11.51 3.18
CA VAL A 633 15.97 10.09 3.25
C VAL A 633 14.51 10.07 3.69
N ARG A 634 13.66 9.33 2.99
CA ARG A 634 12.25 9.15 3.35
C ARG A 634 12.09 8.08 4.41
N GLN A 635 12.69 6.92 4.16
CA GLN A 635 12.52 5.70 4.94
C GLN A 635 13.78 4.85 4.82
N VAL A 636 14.07 4.10 5.89
CA VAL A 636 15.02 2.99 5.85
C VAL A 636 14.26 1.68 6.07
N VAL A 637 14.40 0.74 5.15
CA VAL A 637 13.78 -0.59 5.20
C VAL A 637 14.85 -1.63 5.59
N PRO A 638 14.83 -2.15 6.82
CA PRO A 638 15.70 -3.26 7.22
C PRO A 638 15.35 -4.53 6.44
N HIS A 639 16.36 -5.36 6.13
CA HIS A 639 16.11 -6.69 5.61
C HIS A 639 15.43 -7.56 6.66
N GLN A 640 14.51 -8.43 6.24
CA GLN A 640 13.66 -9.20 7.15
C GLN A 640 14.45 -10.18 8.03
N VAL A 641 15.51 -10.77 7.46
CA VAL A 641 16.31 -11.81 8.11
C VAL A 641 17.79 -11.48 8.23
N ASN A 642 18.30 -10.49 7.49
CA ASN A 642 19.72 -10.13 7.48
C ASN A 642 19.89 -8.80 8.21
N THR A 643 20.26 -8.86 9.49
CA THR A 643 20.37 -7.67 10.35
C THR A 643 21.42 -6.66 9.89
N ASN A 644 22.35 -7.05 9.02
CA ASN A 644 23.37 -6.15 8.50
C ASN A 644 22.88 -5.35 7.29
N THR A 645 21.85 -5.83 6.61
CA THR A 645 21.33 -5.27 5.36
C THR A 645 20.13 -4.38 5.61
N ALA A 646 20.15 -3.19 5.01
CA ALA A 646 19.01 -2.29 4.96
C ALA A 646 19.06 -1.42 3.70
N TYR A 647 17.94 -0.80 3.37
CA TYR A 647 17.77 0.01 2.17
C TYR A 647 17.25 1.40 2.53
N ALA A 648 17.94 2.46 2.13
CA ALA A 648 17.51 3.84 2.31
C ALA A 648 16.84 4.34 1.04
N LEU A 649 15.60 4.79 1.18
CA LEU A 649 14.80 5.37 0.12
C LEU A 649 14.98 6.89 0.13
N ILE A 650 15.41 7.45 -1.00
CA ILE A 650 15.66 8.88 -1.13
C ILE A 650 14.38 9.60 -1.52
N ASN A 651 14.12 10.70 -0.82
CA ASN A 651 12.92 11.49 -1.00
C ASN A 651 12.99 12.37 -2.26
N GLY A 652 11.86 12.59 -2.93
CA GLY A 652 11.73 13.58 -4.00
C GLY A 652 12.52 13.34 -5.28
N PHE A 653 12.90 14.43 -5.94
CA PHE A 653 13.48 14.48 -7.29
C PHE A 653 15.00 14.68 -7.21
N SER A 654 15.70 13.62 -7.62
CA SER A 654 17.14 13.52 -7.68
C SER A 654 17.49 12.33 -8.58
N ALA A 655 17.61 12.58 -9.87
CA ALA A 655 17.90 11.56 -10.88
C ALA A 655 19.09 10.67 -10.47
N GLY A 656 18.95 9.35 -10.67
CA GLY A 656 19.95 8.35 -10.33
C GLY A 656 20.19 8.13 -8.83
N ASN A 657 19.45 8.79 -7.94
CA ASN A 657 19.62 8.66 -6.48
C ASN A 657 18.26 8.40 -5.81
N LYS A 658 17.78 7.16 -5.90
CA LYS A 658 16.49 6.69 -5.36
C LYS A 658 16.64 5.67 -4.27
N VAL A 659 17.55 4.72 -4.42
CA VAL A 659 17.70 3.60 -3.48
C VAL A 659 19.19 3.41 -3.17
N PHE A 660 19.50 3.36 -1.88
CA PHE A 660 20.83 3.04 -1.37
C PHE A 660 20.75 1.78 -0.51
N LYS A 661 21.77 0.92 -0.58
CA LYS A 661 21.90 -0.31 0.21
C LYS A 661 23.06 -0.19 1.19
N THR A 662 22.86 -0.67 2.41
CA THR A 662 23.94 -0.97 3.37
C THR A 662 24.02 -2.48 3.57
N THR A 663 25.21 -3.00 3.84
CA THR A 663 25.46 -4.37 4.32
C THR A 663 26.22 -4.38 5.66
N ASN A 664 26.31 -3.22 6.33
CA ASN A 664 26.99 -3.05 7.61
C ASN A 664 26.22 -2.12 8.58
N ARG A 665 24.89 -2.24 8.61
CA ARG A 665 24.02 -1.51 9.56
C ARG A 665 24.12 0.02 9.46
N GLY A 666 24.26 0.52 8.24
CA GLY A 666 24.27 1.94 7.89
C GLY A 666 25.64 2.62 8.02
N LEU A 667 26.71 1.91 8.41
CA LEU A 667 28.05 2.49 8.51
C LEU A 667 28.54 3.00 7.14
N SER A 668 28.10 2.38 6.04
CA SER A 668 28.27 2.88 4.69
C SER A 668 27.11 2.48 3.78
N TRP A 669 26.72 3.39 2.88
CA TRP A 669 25.65 3.20 1.91
C TRP A 669 26.18 3.24 0.46
N SER A 670 25.69 2.33 -0.37
CA SER A 670 26.00 2.24 -1.81
C SER A 670 24.75 2.47 -2.63
N ASN A 671 24.83 3.29 -3.68
CA ASN A 671 23.70 3.57 -4.57
C ASN A 671 23.39 2.34 -5.45
N ILE A 672 22.12 1.92 -5.49
CA ILE A 672 21.60 0.81 -6.29
C ILE A 672 20.39 1.22 -7.14
N SER A 673 20.33 2.49 -7.52
CA SER A 673 19.19 3.04 -8.26
C SER A 673 19.12 2.56 -9.72
N GLY A 674 20.23 2.08 -10.29
CA GLY A 674 20.28 1.54 -11.65
C GLY A 674 19.68 2.49 -12.68
N ASN A 675 18.71 1.99 -13.43
CA ASN A 675 17.94 2.69 -14.46
C ASN A 675 16.64 3.34 -13.93
N LEU A 676 16.40 3.42 -12.61
CA LEU A 676 15.16 4.03 -12.10
C LEU A 676 15.00 5.48 -12.59
N PRO A 677 13.78 5.88 -13.00
CA PRO A 677 13.51 7.25 -13.42
C PRO A 677 13.57 8.22 -12.22
N ASP A 678 13.51 9.53 -12.51
CA ASP A 678 13.47 10.56 -11.48
C ASP A 678 12.06 10.71 -10.88
N VAL A 679 11.64 9.69 -10.12
CA VAL A 679 10.31 9.57 -9.50
C VAL A 679 10.42 9.49 -7.97
N PRO A 680 9.50 10.09 -7.19
CA PRO A 680 9.41 9.87 -5.76
C PRO A 680 9.15 8.39 -5.41
N VAL A 681 9.89 7.86 -4.43
CA VAL A 681 9.73 6.49 -3.94
C VAL A 681 8.89 6.45 -2.66
N GLY A 682 8.04 5.44 -2.54
CA GLY A 682 7.11 5.29 -1.42
C GLY A 682 7.51 4.23 -0.41
N GLY A 683 7.74 3.00 -0.87
CA GLY A 683 8.10 1.86 -0.04
C GLY A 683 8.91 0.82 -0.82
N LEU A 684 9.65 -0.02 -0.11
CA LEU A 684 10.44 -1.11 -0.70
C LEU A 684 10.26 -2.36 0.14
N VAL A 685 10.19 -3.50 -0.54
CA VAL A 685 10.18 -4.82 0.10
C VAL A 685 11.35 -5.62 -0.46
N PRO A 686 12.37 -5.95 0.35
CA PRO A 686 13.35 -6.93 -0.05
C PRO A 686 12.73 -8.32 0.04
N HIS A 687 13.07 -9.17 -0.93
CA HIS A 687 12.74 -10.59 -0.86
C HIS A 687 13.29 -11.18 0.43
N ARG A 688 12.54 -12.07 1.07
CA ARG A 688 12.92 -12.61 2.40
C ARG A 688 14.26 -13.35 2.35
N LEU A 689 14.49 -14.15 1.30
CA LEU A 689 15.65 -15.03 1.16
C LEU A 689 16.65 -14.58 0.08
N LEU A 690 16.26 -13.70 -0.85
CA LEU A 690 17.05 -13.43 -2.05
C LEU A 690 17.51 -11.97 -2.07
N ASN A 691 18.79 -11.76 -1.81
CA ASN A 691 19.35 -10.42 -1.73
C ASN A 691 19.33 -9.64 -3.06
N ASN A 692 19.08 -10.32 -4.19
CA ASN A 692 19.01 -9.72 -5.52
C ASN A 692 17.61 -9.25 -5.91
N TYR A 693 16.58 -9.70 -5.19
CA TYR A 693 15.19 -9.46 -5.52
C TYR A 693 14.61 -8.37 -4.63
N LEU A 694 14.23 -7.25 -5.22
CA LEU A 694 13.62 -6.12 -4.51
C LEU A 694 12.38 -5.64 -5.28
N TYR A 695 11.35 -5.29 -4.52
CA TYR A 695 10.11 -4.70 -5.04
C TYR A 695 10.01 -3.27 -4.52
N LEU A 696 9.81 -2.31 -5.41
CA LEU A 696 9.81 -0.88 -5.10
C LEU A 696 8.49 -0.26 -5.53
N GLY A 697 7.86 0.50 -4.65
CA GLY A 697 6.68 1.31 -4.92
C GLY A 697 7.07 2.77 -5.07
N THR A 698 6.43 3.46 -6.01
CA THR A 698 6.69 4.86 -6.37
C THR A 698 5.38 5.62 -6.55
N GLU A 699 5.45 6.90 -6.87
CA GLU A 699 4.26 7.70 -7.23
C GLU A 699 3.58 7.23 -8.54
N THR A 700 4.25 6.36 -9.30
CA THR A 700 3.79 5.86 -10.60
C THR A 700 3.84 4.33 -10.65
N GLY A 701 3.36 3.71 -9.59
CA GLY A 701 3.28 2.27 -9.43
C GLY A 701 4.58 1.62 -8.98
N CYS A 702 4.72 0.36 -9.32
CA CYS A 702 5.69 -0.58 -8.80
C CYS A 702 6.76 -0.97 -9.82
N PHE A 703 7.95 -1.25 -9.31
CA PHE A 703 9.11 -1.76 -10.04
C PHE A 703 9.67 -2.98 -9.32
N ARG A 704 10.40 -3.83 -10.06
CA ARG A 704 11.20 -4.91 -9.46
C ARG A 704 12.57 -5.02 -10.08
N THR A 705 13.52 -5.52 -9.30
CA THR A 705 14.85 -5.95 -9.75
C THR A 705 15.06 -7.40 -9.34
N THR A 706 15.80 -8.15 -10.15
CA THR A 706 16.28 -9.51 -9.86
C THR A 706 17.81 -9.59 -9.83
N ASN A 707 18.50 -8.45 -9.97
CA ASN A 707 19.97 -8.34 -9.99
C ASN A 707 20.49 -7.25 -9.04
N ALA A 708 19.91 -7.15 -7.84
CA ALA A 708 20.33 -6.26 -6.76
C ALA A 708 20.35 -4.76 -7.11
N GLY A 709 19.49 -4.32 -8.03
CA GLY A 709 19.34 -2.91 -8.39
C GLY A 709 20.25 -2.45 -9.53
N VAL A 710 20.94 -3.36 -10.22
CA VAL A 710 21.64 -3.02 -11.47
C VAL A 710 20.64 -2.57 -12.53
N SER A 711 19.49 -3.25 -12.64
CA SER A 711 18.39 -2.87 -13.53
C SER A 711 17.03 -3.19 -12.93
N TRP A 712 16.10 -2.28 -13.11
CA TRP A 712 14.71 -2.33 -12.66
C TRP A 712 13.76 -2.46 -13.85
N HIS A 713 12.66 -3.16 -13.63
CA HIS A 713 11.58 -3.40 -14.59
C HIS A 713 10.27 -2.91 -14.01
N ARG A 714 9.38 -2.35 -14.84
CA ARG A 714 8.01 -2.00 -14.44
C ARG A 714 7.26 -3.25 -14.03
N TRP A 715 6.69 -3.24 -12.84
CA TRP A 715 6.04 -4.38 -12.19
C TRP A 715 4.55 -4.07 -11.94
N ASN A 716 3.88 -3.42 -12.91
CA ASN A 716 2.53 -2.84 -12.75
C ASN A 716 1.39 -3.68 -13.30
N ASN A 717 1.62 -4.83 -13.94
CA ASN A 717 0.51 -5.57 -14.55
C ASN A 717 -0.65 -5.80 -13.56
N GLY A 718 -1.87 -5.38 -13.94
CA GLY A 718 -3.08 -5.41 -13.11
C GLY A 718 -3.36 -4.12 -12.30
N MET A 719 -2.38 -3.23 -12.13
CA MET A 719 -2.48 -1.95 -11.42
C MET A 719 -2.33 -0.79 -12.43
N PRO A 720 -3.09 0.32 -12.30
CA PRO A 720 -2.88 1.47 -13.20
C PRO A 720 -1.50 2.08 -13.00
N ASP A 721 -0.88 2.53 -14.09
CA ASP A 721 0.51 2.99 -14.10
C ASP A 721 0.73 4.29 -13.29
N ALA A 722 -0.28 5.16 -13.16
CA ALA A 722 -0.21 6.40 -12.37
C ALA A 722 -0.67 6.20 -10.91
N THR A 723 -0.50 4.99 -10.36
CA THR A 723 -0.86 4.69 -8.97
C THR A 723 0.18 5.19 -7.99
N ILE A 724 -0.24 6.02 -7.04
CA ILE A 724 0.63 6.51 -5.97
C ILE A 724 0.78 5.45 -4.88
N VAL A 725 1.91 4.74 -4.84
CA VAL A 725 2.19 3.71 -3.82
C VAL A 725 2.85 4.37 -2.61
N THR A 726 2.24 4.23 -1.43
CA THR A 726 2.67 4.93 -0.20
C THR A 726 3.52 4.09 0.74
N GLU A 727 3.24 2.78 0.81
CA GLU A 727 3.97 1.80 1.62
C GLU A 727 3.81 0.40 1.01
N MET A 728 4.74 -0.51 1.30
CA MET A 728 4.67 -1.91 0.86
C MET A 728 5.09 -2.86 1.99
N LYS A 729 4.48 -4.05 2.04
CA LYS A 729 4.77 -5.09 3.04
C LYS A 729 4.88 -6.46 2.39
N TRP A 730 5.76 -7.29 2.94
CA TRP A 730 5.85 -8.71 2.61
C TRP A 730 4.86 -9.52 3.43
N ILE A 731 4.26 -10.52 2.80
CA ILE A 731 3.48 -11.56 3.45
C ILE A 731 4.06 -12.90 3.06
N ASP A 732 4.62 -13.57 4.06
CA ASP A 732 4.93 -14.98 3.97
C ASP A 732 3.74 -15.79 4.48
N SER A 733 3.17 -16.61 3.58
CA SER A 733 2.15 -17.61 3.89
C SER A 733 2.57 -19.01 3.41
N THR A 734 3.88 -19.28 3.37
CA THR A 734 4.45 -20.52 2.83
C THR A 734 4.02 -21.72 3.67
N LEU A 735 3.92 -21.58 4.99
CA LEU A 735 3.51 -22.66 5.89
C LEU A 735 2.00 -22.97 5.78
N GLU A 736 1.18 -21.96 5.48
CA GLU A 736 -0.28 -22.08 5.42
C GLU A 736 -0.78 -22.49 4.03
N THR A 737 -0.19 -21.93 2.97
CA THR A 737 -0.70 -22.05 1.60
C THR A 737 0.38 -22.33 0.55
N GLY A 738 1.66 -22.34 0.94
CA GLY A 738 2.77 -22.44 0.00
C GLY A 738 3.00 -21.18 -0.84
N LYS A 739 2.43 -20.03 -0.44
CA LYS A 739 2.44 -18.79 -1.22
C LYS A 739 3.08 -17.62 -0.50
N GLN A 740 3.63 -16.70 -1.27
CA GLN A 740 4.20 -15.44 -0.80
C GLN A 740 3.60 -14.27 -1.57
N TYR A 741 3.44 -13.14 -0.89
CA TYR A 741 2.81 -11.97 -1.46
C TYR A 741 3.52 -10.68 -1.08
N VAL A 742 3.35 -9.68 -1.92
CA VAL A 742 3.62 -8.28 -1.60
C VAL A 742 2.30 -7.53 -1.58
N ILE A 743 2.04 -6.79 -0.51
CA ILE A 743 0.94 -5.82 -0.43
C ILE A 743 1.49 -4.41 -0.62
N ALA A 744 0.78 -3.59 -1.38
CA ALA A 744 1.03 -2.17 -1.54
C ALA A 744 -0.18 -1.37 -1.06
N SER A 745 0.02 -0.38 -0.19
CA SER A 745 -0.96 0.66 0.05
C SER A 745 -0.79 1.78 -0.95
N THR A 746 -1.90 2.44 -1.27
CA THR A 746 -1.91 3.51 -2.26
C THR A 746 -2.66 4.73 -1.75
N TYR A 747 -2.32 5.88 -2.31
CA TYR A 747 -3.06 7.12 -2.08
C TYR A 747 -4.14 7.27 -3.15
N GLY A 748 -5.33 6.71 -2.91
CA GLY A 748 -6.49 6.87 -3.79
C GLY A 748 -6.90 5.60 -4.54
N ARG A 749 -6.21 4.47 -4.38
CA ARG A 749 -6.55 3.18 -5.01
C ARG A 749 -6.63 2.03 -4.00
N SER A 750 -6.78 2.33 -2.70
CA SER A 750 -6.86 1.35 -1.62
C SER A 750 -5.64 0.40 -1.57
N LEU A 751 -5.76 -0.81 -1.00
CA LEU A 751 -4.67 -1.79 -0.92
C LEU A 751 -4.70 -2.77 -2.10
N TRP A 752 -3.50 -3.17 -2.53
CA TRP A 752 -3.27 -4.11 -3.61
C TRP A 752 -2.37 -5.24 -3.15
N VAL A 753 -2.55 -6.44 -3.72
CA VAL A 753 -1.68 -7.59 -3.47
C VAL A 753 -1.21 -8.20 -4.79
N ARG A 754 0.02 -8.69 -4.82
CA ARG A 754 0.57 -9.49 -5.91
C ARG A 754 1.29 -10.71 -5.34
N GLU A 755 1.05 -11.86 -5.95
CA GLU A 755 1.73 -13.10 -5.61
C GLU A 755 3.16 -13.08 -6.18
N VAL A 756 4.12 -13.52 -5.37
CA VAL A 756 5.56 -13.62 -5.72
C VAL A 756 6.11 -15.03 -5.47
N SER A 757 5.22 -15.99 -5.19
CA SER A 757 5.60 -17.40 -5.06
C SER A 757 6.23 -17.88 -6.38
N GLY A 758 7.43 -18.43 -6.30
CA GLY A 758 8.19 -18.88 -7.49
C GLY A 758 9.20 -17.88 -8.03
N ASP A 759 9.28 -16.67 -7.45
CA ASP A 759 10.47 -15.82 -7.59
C ASP A 759 11.66 -16.38 -6.77
N ASP A 760 11.39 -17.35 -5.87
CA ASP A 760 12.38 -18.19 -5.19
C ASP A 760 13.07 -19.15 -6.17
N PRO A 761 14.38 -19.00 -6.45
CA PRO A 761 15.12 -20.10 -6.99
C PRO A 761 15.18 -21.21 -5.94
N ASP A 762 14.98 -22.43 -6.41
CA ASP A 762 15.33 -23.59 -5.64
C ASP A 762 16.84 -23.51 -5.32
N ASN A 763 17.22 -23.28 -4.06
CA ASN A 763 18.63 -23.35 -3.58
C ASN A 763 19.17 -24.75 -3.84
N GLU A 764 19.60 -24.98 -5.06
CA GLU A 764 19.86 -26.28 -5.63
C GLU A 764 21.33 -26.63 -5.38
N LEU A 765 21.56 -27.68 -4.61
CA LEU A 765 22.86 -28.32 -4.51
C LEU A 765 22.92 -29.45 -5.54
N ASN A 766 23.74 -29.25 -6.57
CA ASN A 766 24.20 -30.28 -7.48
C ASN A 766 25.45 -30.94 -6.92
N MET A 767 25.33 -32.19 -6.46
CA MET A 767 26.47 -32.91 -5.92
C MET A 767 26.87 -34.10 -6.78
N THR A 768 28.16 -34.42 -6.77
CA THR A 768 28.66 -35.69 -7.30
C THR A 768 29.40 -36.44 -6.20
N MET A 769 29.01 -37.68 -5.96
CA MET A 769 29.64 -38.57 -5.00
C MET A 769 29.61 -40.01 -5.50
N LEU A 770 30.59 -40.79 -5.08
CA LEU A 770 30.62 -42.24 -5.29
C LEU A 770 30.59 -42.90 -3.91
N ILE A 771 30.02 -44.09 -3.82
CA ILE A 771 29.94 -44.87 -2.59
C ILE A 771 30.74 -46.16 -2.80
N GLN A 772 31.62 -46.46 -1.85
CA GLN A 772 32.39 -47.70 -1.85
C GLN A 772 31.46 -48.92 -1.87
N GLY A 773 31.84 -50.00 -2.57
CA GLY A 773 30.98 -51.16 -2.81
C GLY A 773 29.94 -50.95 -3.92
N PHE A 774 29.42 -49.74 -4.10
CA PHE A 774 28.36 -49.43 -5.09
C PHE A 774 28.91 -48.97 -6.44
N TYR A 775 30.16 -48.52 -6.49
CA TYR A 775 30.82 -48.08 -7.72
C TYR A 775 31.50 -49.23 -8.47
N ASN A 776 31.10 -49.45 -9.72
CA ASN A 776 31.64 -50.51 -10.57
C ASN A 776 32.77 -49.99 -11.47
N LEU A 777 33.98 -50.50 -11.24
CA LEU A 777 35.19 -50.08 -11.95
C LEU A 777 35.18 -50.37 -13.46
N SER A 778 34.56 -51.48 -13.87
CA SER A 778 34.54 -51.88 -15.28
C SER A 778 33.61 -51.02 -16.14
N THR A 779 32.56 -50.47 -15.53
CA THR A 779 31.54 -49.67 -16.24
C THR A 779 31.64 -48.17 -15.93
N GLY A 780 32.37 -47.79 -14.87
CA GLY A 780 32.43 -46.41 -14.39
C GLY A 780 31.11 -45.88 -13.85
N ARG A 781 30.19 -46.77 -13.45
CA ARG A 781 28.84 -46.43 -12.98
C ARG A 781 28.64 -46.85 -11.53
N THR A 782 27.83 -46.10 -10.81
CA THR A 782 27.36 -46.47 -9.47
C THR A 782 25.99 -47.15 -9.53
N VAL A 783 25.75 -48.08 -8.61
CA VAL A 783 24.40 -48.55 -8.28
C VAL A 783 23.63 -47.38 -7.67
N ARG A 784 22.37 -47.22 -8.06
CA ARG A 784 21.50 -46.14 -7.55
C ARG A 784 21.05 -46.47 -6.13
N ASP A 785 21.14 -45.50 -5.22
CA ASP A 785 20.61 -45.60 -3.86
C ASP A 785 20.26 -44.20 -3.30
N THR A 786 19.67 -44.15 -2.10
CA THR A 786 19.31 -42.90 -1.41
C THR A 786 20.35 -42.48 -0.37
N VAL A 787 20.66 -41.19 -0.32
CA VAL A 787 21.51 -40.57 0.71
C VAL A 787 20.74 -39.47 1.43
N ASN A 788 20.98 -39.30 2.73
CA ASN A 788 20.53 -38.13 3.48
C ASN A 788 21.63 -37.08 3.48
N VAL A 789 21.29 -35.88 3.03
CA VAL A 789 22.19 -34.73 2.94
C VAL A 789 21.68 -33.67 3.91
N TYR A 790 22.56 -33.10 4.71
CA TYR A 790 22.26 -32.08 5.70
C TYR A 790 23.11 -30.85 5.44
N LEU A 791 22.52 -29.66 5.58
CA LEU A 791 23.26 -28.41 5.71
C LEU A 791 23.48 -28.08 7.18
N ARG A 792 24.71 -27.69 7.50
CA ARG A 792 25.18 -27.30 8.83
C ARG A 792 25.78 -25.90 8.74
N ASN A 793 25.56 -25.04 9.72
CA ASN A 793 26.21 -23.71 9.70
C ASN A 793 27.75 -23.84 9.77
N SER A 794 28.49 -22.78 9.46
CA SER A 794 29.96 -22.80 9.43
C SER A 794 30.65 -22.57 10.79
N VAL A 795 29.89 -22.34 11.86
CA VAL A 795 30.41 -21.96 13.18
C VAL A 795 29.98 -22.98 14.23
N SER A 796 30.94 -23.49 14.99
CA SER A 796 30.69 -24.37 16.14
C SER A 796 29.58 -23.79 17.04
N PRO A 797 28.51 -24.55 17.35
CA PRO A 797 28.45 -26.02 17.33
C PRO A 797 27.85 -26.64 16.04
N PHE A 798 28.04 -26.01 14.87
CA PHE A 798 27.66 -26.58 13.57
C PHE A 798 26.17 -26.97 13.51
N SER A 799 25.30 -26.06 13.93
CA SER A 799 23.87 -26.30 14.09
C SER A 799 23.21 -26.75 12.78
N PHE A 800 22.22 -27.64 12.91
CA PHE A 800 21.40 -28.10 11.80
C PHE A 800 20.65 -26.92 11.15
N VAL A 801 20.69 -26.84 9.83
CA VAL A 801 19.99 -25.81 9.04
C VAL A 801 18.85 -26.43 8.25
N ASP A 802 19.16 -27.44 7.43
CA ASP A 802 18.19 -28.09 6.54
C ASP A 802 18.64 -29.50 6.13
N SER A 803 17.74 -30.31 5.58
CA SER A 803 18.07 -31.66 5.08
C SER A 803 17.26 -32.05 3.86
N ALA A 804 17.86 -32.85 2.99
CA ALA A 804 17.21 -33.48 1.86
C ALA A 804 17.56 -34.97 1.79
N LYS A 805 16.60 -35.80 1.40
CA LYS A 805 16.85 -37.21 1.06
C LYS A 805 16.76 -37.36 -0.46
N VAL A 806 17.84 -37.80 -1.09
CA VAL A 806 17.98 -37.78 -2.55
C VAL A 806 18.49 -39.11 -3.11
N TYR A 807 18.09 -39.43 -4.34
CA TYR A 807 18.65 -40.55 -5.10
C TYR A 807 19.95 -40.15 -5.80
N ILE A 808 20.96 -41.00 -5.69
CA ILE A 808 22.21 -40.89 -6.44
C ILE A 808 22.01 -41.57 -7.80
N GLY A 809 22.19 -40.81 -8.89
CA GLY A 809 22.12 -41.32 -10.25
C GLY A 809 23.28 -42.27 -10.59
N THR A 810 23.19 -42.99 -11.71
CA THR A 810 24.20 -43.99 -12.11
C THR A 810 25.58 -43.40 -12.42
N SER A 811 25.67 -42.08 -12.61
CA SER A 811 26.90 -41.28 -12.74
C SER A 811 27.48 -40.81 -11.40
N GLY A 812 26.80 -41.07 -10.28
CA GLY A 812 27.15 -40.51 -8.96
C GLY A 812 26.58 -39.12 -8.70
N SER A 813 25.78 -38.57 -9.61
CA SER A 813 25.21 -37.23 -9.48
C SER A 813 23.88 -37.24 -8.73
N ALA A 814 23.65 -36.24 -7.89
CA ALA A 814 22.39 -35.99 -7.20
C ALA A 814 22.12 -34.48 -7.18
N SER A 815 20.84 -34.09 -7.28
CA SER A 815 20.38 -32.71 -7.16
C SER A 815 19.30 -32.63 -6.09
N MET A 816 19.37 -31.61 -5.24
CA MET A 816 18.45 -31.39 -4.14
C MET A 816 18.34 -29.91 -3.81
N ILE A 817 17.27 -29.53 -3.11
CA ILE A 817 16.93 -28.14 -2.82
C ILE A 817 16.97 -27.94 -1.31
N PHE A 818 17.53 -26.82 -0.85
CA PHE A 818 17.56 -26.43 0.56
C PHE A 818 16.86 -25.08 0.79
N PRO A 819 15.53 -25.09 0.98
CA PRO A 819 14.75 -23.86 1.14
C PRO A 819 15.17 -22.99 2.32
N ASN A 820 15.81 -23.57 3.34
CA ASN A 820 16.25 -22.83 4.54
C ASN A 820 17.72 -22.36 4.47
N ALA A 821 18.39 -22.55 3.33
CA ALA A 821 19.69 -21.94 3.09
C ALA A 821 19.52 -20.45 2.75
N PHE A 822 20.40 -19.61 3.28
CA PHE A 822 20.39 -18.16 3.07
C PHE A 822 21.67 -17.75 2.32
N PRO A 823 21.60 -16.79 1.38
CA PRO A 823 22.77 -16.15 0.81
C PRO A 823 23.63 -15.47 1.88
N ASP A 824 24.92 -15.26 1.60
CA ASP A 824 25.97 -14.75 2.49
C ASP A 824 26.29 -15.64 3.71
N ASN A 825 25.54 -16.71 3.96
CA ASN A 825 25.87 -17.69 4.99
C ASN A 825 26.71 -18.81 4.40
N GLU A 826 27.68 -19.25 5.19
CA GLU A 826 28.52 -20.39 4.87
C GLU A 826 27.98 -21.66 5.54
N TYR A 827 27.95 -22.76 4.77
CA TYR A 827 27.40 -24.05 5.18
C TYR A 827 28.35 -25.19 4.90
N TYR A 828 28.46 -26.14 5.82
CA TYR A 828 29.02 -27.46 5.52
C TYR A 828 27.94 -28.42 5.04
N ILE A 829 28.28 -29.27 4.07
CA ILE A 829 27.47 -30.38 3.62
C ILE A 829 27.83 -31.60 4.47
N GLN A 830 26.86 -32.20 5.15
CA GLN A 830 27.01 -33.45 5.87
C GLN A 830 26.21 -34.55 5.15
N LEU A 831 26.87 -35.67 4.86
CA LEU A 831 26.31 -36.83 4.17
C LEU A 831 26.17 -38.01 5.12
N ARG A 832 25.04 -38.71 5.02
CA ARG A 832 24.81 -39.99 5.68
C ARG A 832 24.18 -40.98 4.71
N HIS A 833 24.89 -42.08 4.44
CA HIS A 833 24.44 -43.16 3.58
C HIS A 833 24.38 -44.48 4.37
N ARG A 834 23.16 -44.93 4.69
CA ARG A 834 22.90 -46.12 5.53
C ARG A 834 23.71 -46.05 6.85
N ASN A 835 24.52 -47.08 7.11
CA ASN A 835 25.35 -47.22 8.31
C ASN A 835 26.77 -46.62 8.14
N SER A 836 27.02 -45.83 7.09
CA SER A 836 28.32 -45.19 6.90
C SER A 836 28.63 -44.19 8.00
N ILE A 837 29.92 -43.98 8.28
CA ILE A 837 30.38 -42.80 9.02
C ILE A 837 29.89 -41.55 8.28
N GLU A 838 29.49 -40.54 9.05
CA GLU A 838 29.09 -39.26 8.48
C GLU A 838 30.26 -38.59 7.76
N THR A 839 30.01 -38.12 6.54
CA THR A 839 31.06 -37.48 5.72
C THR A 839 30.72 -36.02 5.52
N TRP A 840 31.67 -35.13 5.82
CA TRP A 840 31.49 -33.68 5.75
C TRP A 840 32.28 -33.09 4.60
N SER A 841 31.76 -32.04 3.95
CA SER A 841 32.54 -31.25 2.98
C SER A 841 33.75 -30.61 3.65
N SER A 842 34.90 -30.63 2.96
CA SER A 842 36.15 -30.02 3.44
C SER A 842 36.12 -28.49 3.51
N ASN A 843 35.24 -27.86 2.74
CA ASN A 843 35.03 -26.42 2.69
C ASN A 843 33.54 -26.10 2.83
N THR A 844 33.27 -24.87 3.22
CA THR A 844 31.92 -24.31 3.24
C THR A 844 31.45 -24.03 1.81
N ILE A 845 30.14 -24.09 1.61
CA ILE A 845 29.42 -23.57 0.45
C ILE A 845 28.53 -22.40 0.89
N ASN A 846 28.21 -21.50 -0.02
CA ASN A 846 27.19 -20.49 0.19
C ASN A 846 26.22 -20.49 -1.00
N PHE A 847 24.99 -20.03 -0.78
CA PHE A 847 23.97 -19.95 -1.83
C PHE A 847 23.85 -18.51 -2.34
N ASP A 848 24.99 -17.88 -2.62
CA ASP A 848 25.02 -16.56 -3.29
C ASP A 848 24.55 -16.68 -4.74
N ASP A 849 24.77 -17.86 -5.34
CA ASP A 849 24.16 -18.35 -6.58
C ASP A 849 23.08 -19.39 -6.21
N PRO A 850 21.89 -19.36 -6.83
CA PRO A 850 20.84 -20.34 -6.60
C PRO A 850 21.24 -21.79 -6.90
N THR A 851 22.25 -22.03 -7.74
CA THR A 851 22.71 -23.38 -8.06
C THR A 851 24.18 -23.55 -7.73
N ILE A 852 24.47 -24.41 -6.76
CA ILE A 852 25.83 -24.69 -6.30
C ILE A 852 26.22 -26.10 -6.69
N THR A 853 27.48 -26.30 -7.08
CA THR A 853 28.03 -27.63 -7.38
C THR A 853 29.10 -28.04 -6.38
N TYR A 854 29.00 -29.25 -5.80
CA TYR A 854 30.05 -29.82 -4.94
C TYR A 854 30.40 -31.27 -5.31
N ASN A 855 31.69 -31.57 -5.51
CA ASN A 855 32.13 -32.87 -6.02
C ASN A 855 33.03 -33.62 -5.04
N PHE A 856 32.45 -34.56 -4.30
CA PHE A 856 33.15 -35.45 -3.38
C PHE A 856 34.05 -36.46 -4.10
N SER A 857 33.88 -36.70 -5.41
CA SER A 857 34.54 -37.82 -6.08
C SER A 857 35.89 -37.49 -6.74
N GLN A 858 36.38 -36.26 -6.66
CA GLN A 858 37.57 -35.82 -7.40
C GLN A 858 38.89 -35.96 -6.64
N SER A 859 38.87 -35.83 -5.32
CA SER A 859 40.07 -35.88 -4.47
C SER A 859 39.66 -36.28 -3.06
N GLN A 860 40.53 -37.01 -2.36
CA GLN A 860 40.36 -37.37 -0.95
C GLN A 860 40.16 -36.16 -0.04
N SER A 861 40.78 -35.02 -0.40
CA SER A 861 40.72 -33.77 0.37
C SER A 861 39.36 -33.06 0.28
N GLN A 862 38.40 -33.56 -0.50
CA GLN A 862 37.06 -32.97 -0.61
C GLN A 862 36.16 -33.31 0.57
N ALA A 863 36.59 -34.22 1.45
CA ALA A 863 35.90 -34.55 2.69
C ALA A 863 36.82 -34.42 3.91
N PHE A 864 36.26 -34.08 5.07
CA PHE A 864 37.01 -34.13 6.34
C PHE A 864 37.26 -35.57 6.80
N GLY A 865 38.42 -35.79 7.43
CA GLY A 865 38.74 -37.01 8.18
C GLY A 865 39.13 -38.22 7.35
N ASP A 866 39.56 -38.04 6.09
CA ASP A 866 39.95 -39.13 5.17
C ASP A 866 38.86 -40.18 4.94
N ASN A 867 37.58 -39.78 5.06
CA ASN A 867 36.40 -40.63 4.88
C ASN A 867 36.13 -41.03 3.42
N GLN A 868 37.17 -41.10 2.59
CA GLN A 868 37.11 -41.47 1.17
C GLN A 868 38.28 -42.35 0.75
N ILE A 869 38.04 -43.25 -0.21
CA ILE A 869 39.03 -44.14 -0.81
C ILE A 869 39.14 -43.93 -2.32
N LEU A 870 40.36 -44.02 -2.86
CA LEU A 870 40.58 -44.03 -4.31
C LEU A 870 40.04 -45.34 -4.89
N VAL A 871 38.91 -45.27 -5.59
CA VAL A 871 38.31 -46.44 -6.24
C VAL A 871 38.82 -46.62 -7.66
N ASN A 872 39.06 -45.54 -8.41
CA ASN A 872 39.57 -45.63 -9.79
C ASN A 872 40.85 -44.80 -9.97
N PRO A 873 42.03 -45.45 -9.95
CA PRO A 873 43.32 -44.77 -10.12
C PRO A 873 43.50 -44.11 -11.50
N THR A 874 42.90 -44.67 -12.55
CA THR A 874 43.05 -44.17 -13.94
C THR A 874 42.27 -42.88 -14.16
N SER A 875 41.10 -42.73 -13.53
CA SER A 875 40.28 -41.52 -13.62
C SER A 875 40.37 -40.61 -12.38
N GLY A 876 41.19 -40.96 -11.39
CA GLY A 876 41.39 -40.21 -10.15
C GLY A 876 40.13 -40.10 -9.29
N ARG A 877 39.24 -41.11 -9.31
CA ARG A 877 37.94 -41.04 -8.64
C ARG A 877 37.97 -41.62 -7.23
N TYR A 878 37.44 -40.87 -6.28
CA TYR A 878 37.28 -41.23 -4.88
C TYR A 878 35.83 -41.58 -4.55
N ALA A 879 35.64 -42.56 -3.67
CA ALA A 879 34.33 -42.94 -3.13
C ALA A 879 34.32 -42.82 -1.61
N ILE A 880 33.16 -42.47 -1.07
CA ILE A 880 32.91 -42.40 0.37
C ILE A 880 32.93 -43.82 0.94
N TYR A 881 33.64 -43.99 2.06
CA TYR A 881 33.67 -45.27 2.78
C TYR A 881 32.26 -45.66 3.24
N ASN A 882 31.82 -46.87 2.87
CA ASN A 882 30.50 -47.38 3.25
C ASN A 882 30.56 -48.67 4.07
N GLY A 883 31.62 -49.45 3.94
CA GLY A 883 31.82 -50.68 4.70
C GLY A 883 31.01 -51.89 4.21
N ASP A 884 29.92 -51.73 3.48
CA ASP A 884 29.08 -52.80 2.89
C ASP A 884 29.54 -53.09 1.45
N GLU A 885 30.69 -53.77 1.30
CA GLU A 885 31.29 -54.08 0.00
C GLU A 885 30.46 -55.07 -0.82
N ASN A 886 29.69 -55.95 -0.16
CA ASN A 886 28.89 -56.97 -0.85
C ASN A 886 27.43 -56.56 -1.12
N GLN A 887 27.04 -55.34 -0.71
CA GLN A 887 25.76 -54.69 -0.96
C GLN A 887 24.54 -55.40 -0.33
N ASN A 888 24.73 -56.14 0.77
CA ASN A 888 23.64 -56.87 1.41
C ASN A 888 22.80 -56.00 2.38
N GLY A 889 23.22 -54.76 2.64
CA GLY A 889 22.54 -53.82 3.53
C GLY A 889 22.99 -53.87 4.98
N ILE A 890 23.96 -54.71 5.32
CA ILE A 890 24.53 -54.91 6.66
C ILE A 890 26.05 -54.86 6.51
N VAL A 891 26.71 -53.99 7.28
CA VAL A 891 28.17 -54.02 7.39
C VAL A 891 28.52 -55.13 8.37
N ASP A 892 29.01 -56.27 7.87
CA ASP A 892 29.38 -57.41 8.69
C ASP A 892 30.71 -58.05 8.25
N LEU A 893 31.05 -59.20 8.84
CA LEU A 893 32.30 -59.91 8.55
C LEU A 893 32.40 -60.42 7.10
N THR A 894 31.30 -60.45 6.35
CA THR A 894 31.25 -60.85 4.94
C THR A 894 31.63 -59.73 3.97
N ASP A 895 31.75 -58.49 4.45
CA ASP A 895 32.29 -57.35 3.69
C ASP A 895 33.81 -57.23 3.78
N VAL A 896 34.45 -58.09 4.58
CA VAL A 896 35.90 -58.10 4.79
C VAL A 896 36.59 -58.73 3.58
N VAL A 897 36.94 -57.91 2.60
CA VAL A 897 37.91 -58.31 1.56
C VAL A 897 39.32 -57.96 2.07
N ASN A 898 40.14 -58.98 2.32
CA ASN A 898 41.52 -58.87 2.82
C ASN A 898 42.33 -57.76 2.12
N VAL A 899 42.54 -56.63 2.78
CA VAL A 899 43.66 -55.72 2.45
C VAL A 899 44.88 -56.23 3.20
N SER A 900 45.78 -56.91 2.49
CA SER A 900 47.03 -57.41 3.03
C SER A 900 48.14 -56.36 2.86
N ASN A 901 48.82 -55.98 3.95
CA ASN A 901 50.26 -55.70 3.93
C ASN A 901 50.88 -55.94 5.32
N ALA A 902 51.96 -56.70 5.34
CA ALA A 902 52.68 -57.13 6.53
C ALA A 902 53.62 -56.04 7.07
N ALA A 903 53.76 -55.95 8.40
CA ALA A 903 55.05 -55.94 9.10
C ALA A 903 54.86 -55.76 10.62
N VAL A 904 55.00 -56.87 11.34
CA VAL A 904 55.69 -57.04 12.64
C VAL A 904 55.65 -55.87 13.63
N SER A 905 54.87 -55.99 14.70
CA SER A 905 55.36 -56.36 16.05
C SER A 905 54.33 -56.05 17.15
N PHE A 906 54.27 -56.97 18.11
CA PHE A 906 53.30 -57.11 19.21
C PHE A 906 53.26 -55.91 20.17
N THR A 907 52.07 -55.59 20.73
CA THR A 907 51.81 -55.43 22.19
C THR A 907 50.29 -55.36 22.44
N ASN A 908 49.77 -56.13 23.41
CA ASN A 908 48.36 -56.15 23.82
C ASN A 908 48.11 -55.25 25.05
N GLY A 909 46.94 -54.58 25.09
CA GLY A 909 46.38 -53.93 26.28
C GLY A 909 44.94 -53.46 26.05
N TYR A 910 44.05 -53.70 27.00
CA TYR A 910 42.62 -53.34 26.95
C TYR A 910 42.40 -51.89 27.41
N LEU A 911 41.51 -51.17 26.72
CA LEU A 911 40.81 -50.01 27.27
C LEU A 911 39.30 -50.34 27.28
N PRO A 912 38.58 -50.14 28.40
CA PRO A 912 37.17 -50.50 28.51
C PRO A 912 36.29 -49.46 27.82
N SER A 913 35.51 -49.87 26.84
CA SER A 913 34.40 -49.10 26.28
C SER A 913 33.31 -50.07 25.83
N ASP A 914 32.14 -49.97 26.45
CA ASP A 914 30.90 -50.60 25.98
C ASP A 914 30.45 -49.86 24.72
N MET A 915 30.57 -50.53 23.57
CA MET A 915 30.36 -49.94 22.24
C MET A 915 28.97 -50.24 21.68
N ASN A 916 28.26 -51.21 22.25
CA ASN A 916 26.93 -51.61 21.82
C ASN A 916 25.83 -51.07 22.75
N GLY A 917 26.20 -50.51 23.91
CA GLY A 917 25.32 -49.86 24.88
C GLY A 917 24.52 -50.82 25.76
N ASP A 918 25.05 -52.03 26.03
CA ASP A 918 24.39 -53.06 26.84
C ASP A 918 24.86 -53.13 28.31
N ASP A 919 25.72 -52.19 28.72
CA ASP A 919 26.33 -52.06 30.04
C ASP A 919 27.26 -53.23 30.45
N ILE A 920 27.66 -54.12 29.52
CA ILE A 920 28.52 -55.27 29.79
C ILE A 920 29.69 -55.29 28.80
N THR A 921 30.92 -55.05 29.30
CA THR A 921 32.11 -55.18 28.45
C THR A 921 32.43 -56.65 28.14
N ASP A 922 32.09 -57.13 26.94
CA ASP A 922 32.32 -58.52 26.52
C ASP A 922 32.89 -58.65 25.08
N LEU A 923 32.93 -59.89 24.56
CA LEU A 923 33.49 -60.18 23.23
C LEU A 923 32.69 -59.57 22.07
N THR A 924 31.47 -59.10 22.31
CA THR A 924 30.60 -58.46 21.33
C THR A 924 30.90 -56.96 21.17
N ASP A 925 31.66 -56.35 22.08
CA ASP A 925 32.22 -55.00 21.96
C ASP A 925 33.47 -54.93 21.06
N ILE A 926 33.93 -56.07 20.53
CA ILE A 926 35.08 -56.12 19.63
C ILE A 926 34.70 -55.53 18.28
N VAL A 927 35.05 -54.25 18.10
CA VAL A 927 35.22 -53.64 16.78
C VAL A 927 36.72 -53.52 16.52
N ILE A 928 37.22 -54.24 15.50
CA ILE A 928 38.59 -54.07 15.01
C ILE A 928 38.67 -52.76 14.24
N THR A 929 39.26 -51.73 14.86
CA THR A 929 39.70 -50.53 14.16
C THR A 929 41.18 -50.68 13.78
N SER A 930 41.50 -50.47 12.51
CA SER A 930 42.88 -50.26 12.04
C SER A 930 42.94 -48.88 11.39
N ASN A 931 43.64 -47.96 12.04
CA ASN A 931 43.90 -46.59 11.58
C ASN A 931 45.25 -46.57 10.85
N ASN A 932 45.25 -46.22 9.57
CA ASN A 932 46.43 -45.86 8.80
C ASN A 932 46.77 -44.37 8.97
N ALA A 933 47.21 -44.00 10.18
CA ALA A 933 48.02 -42.83 10.43
C ALA A 933 48.67 -42.95 11.81
N SER A 934 49.99 -42.77 11.85
CA SER A 934 50.70 -42.52 13.10
C SER A 934 50.06 -41.35 13.84
N ALA A 935 49.57 -41.64 15.05
CA ALA A 935 49.07 -40.74 16.09
C ALA A 935 47.55 -40.44 16.11
N PHE A 936 46.90 -41.01 17.14
CA PHE A 936 45.60 -40.70 17.76
C PHE A 936 44.30 -40.93 16.95
N VAL A 937 43.37 -41.68 17.56
CA VAL A 937 41.94 -41.59 17.27
C VAL A 937 41.40 -40.42 18.08
N SER A 938 41.14 -39.28 17.44
CA SER A 938 40.34 -38.21 18.03
C SER A 938 38.89 -38.37 17.60
N LYS A 939 37.97 -38.35 18.55
CA LYS A 939 36.55 -38.10 18.30
C LYS A 939 36.43 -36.71 17.66
N ILE A 940 36.18 -36.63 16.35
CA ILE A 940 35.69 -35.39 15.75
C ILE A 940 34.19 -35.36 16.03
N ILE A 941 33.83 -34.75 17.15
CA ILE A 941 32.53 -34.08 17.24
C ILE A 941 32.78 -32.69 16.65
N PRO A 942 31.93 -32.18 15.75
CA PRO A 942 31.95 -30.77 15.40
C PRO A 942 31.95 -29.87 16.64
#